data_AF-A0A4Q3ZCP4-F1
#
_entry.id   AF-A0A4Q3ZCP4-F1
#
_cell.length_a   1.000
_cell.length_b   1.000
_cell.length_c   1.000
_cell.angle_alpha   90.00
_cell.angle_beta   90.00
_cell.angle_gamma   90.00
#
_symmetry.space_group_name_H-M   'P 1'
#
loop_
_entity.id
_entity.type
_entity.pdbx_description
1 polymer ?
#
loop_
_entity_poly.entity_id
_entity_poly.type
_entity_poly.pdbx_seq_one_letter_code
_entity_poly.pdbx_strand_id
1 'polypeptide(L)'
;MSHTARFRLASGASRIALLVCGLAVAGLPASADLRQVTRADTGRAVPGRVAIVVGNQDYDSVPDLGNARRDAEDMAAMLRSFRFNVFDGYDLDKREFEELLRTAMLNITEGADVVFYYAGHGIQIGRRNYLLPTDAAFASIYDVPLETMTLDRVIETLAARGATHVAILDSCRDNPFPDIRLAADLDANLFETKSGFDVFSTPLNSFVAFSTSPGAVAMDGDVGGNSPYTSAIINAVGTTPGENIQNLFPRVREQVYSATQGKQVPWESSTLVRPFYLIPAVARPEAQTAPAEGETVSPDRGMVLASPANGPISLEPVSIRIEKPFDRRVDIADLFQARLDVPFQDAELVTPPDSGILSVGETPSGGPRIIYSPQISDIRATSLDDYSVSDQFAVNIEHPDGSERRVDVALDLTVDPCDLEAGDALDLGGVGIYRLPNEIDLLAALSACEAAVERDPENARFRYQLGRVQQGLGRLEQAFANFEAASEGGHLRALHALSVLFSTDQIDREATGIPENQELARELLERGTSLGDPYPMHRLGKQLLNNGETEAERQRGFELLESALELGHTYSMNELGIYFLNKDSDHYIPERGMRYLRASEAREDIYGYANLAFVAVRGLDGNPPDFQTAFDYYKKASEGGHPSAPSSIARMILRGQLGAKDVPEAVRWYDIGLERGDGWGGTNAAVLILNDDVPGKGGAEAAVRAAKAANLSNEEAAAKARELLGDIPASELGMALQMLLKELGQQVTVDGAVGPQTLQALERASQEAGIAYRAANDPRERLLFAGRVYWAQNPVRFDLF
;
A
#
# COMPACT_ATOMS: atom_id res chain seq x y z
N MET A 1 62.60 46.43 -18.38
CA MET A 1 63.05 45.66 -17.19
C MET A 1 62.31 44.33 -17.24
N SER A 2 62.70 43.45 -18.18
CA SER A 2 63.60 42.28 -18.01
C SER A 2 62.93 41.17 -17.19
N HIS A 3 62.81 39.92 -17.60
CA HIS A 3 63.14 39.21 -18.85
C HIS A 3 62.45 37.84 -18.71
N THR A 4 61.86 37.33 -19.80
CA THR A 4 61.82 35.92 -20.25
C THR A 4 62.11 34.76 -19.29
N ALA A 5 61.28 33.71 -19.31
CA ALA A 5 61.66 32.40 -19.92
C ALA A 5 60.56 31.33 -19.79
N ARG A 6 60.25 30.68 -20.93
CA ARG A 6 59.66 29.34 -21.02
C ARG A 6 60.80 28.31 -21.18
N PHE A 7 60.44 27.05 -20.90
CA PHE A 7 60.92 25.76 -21.44
C PHE A 7 61.79 24.82 -20.57
N ARG A 8 61.08 23.75 -20.14
CA ARG A 8 61.38 22.30 -20.09
C ARG A 8 62.82 21.78 -20.25
N LEU A 9 63.13 20.80 -19.39
CA LEU A 9 63.68 19.43 -19.60
C LEU A 9 64.08 18.93 -18.18
N ALA A 10 64.04 17.68 -17.74
CA ALA A 10 63.47 16.40 -18.15
C ALA A 10 63.63 15.47 -16.92
N SER A 11 62.83 14.40 -16.88
CA SER A 11 63.14 13.07 -16.31
C SER A 11 63.60 12.92 -14.85
N GLY A 12 62.94 12.01 -14.12
CA GLY A 12 63.62 11.23 -13.08
C GLY A 12 62.75 10.88 -11.90
N ALA A 13 62.06 9.75 -12.03
CA ALA A 13 61.34 9.00 -11.02
C ALA A 13 61.64 9.32 -9.54
N SER A 14 60.58 9.58 -8.77
CA SER A 14 60.56 9.32 -7.33
C SER A 14 59.20 8.79 -6.92
N ARG A 15 59.24 7.62 -6.29
CA ARG A 15 58.16 7.01 -5.52
C ARG A 15 57.63 8.05 -4.54
N ILE A 16 56.35 8.38 -4.63
CA ILE A 16 55.65 9.19 -3.64
C ILE A 16 54.38 8.44 -3.26
N ALA A 17 54.33 8.08 -1.98
CA ALA A 17 53.12 7.68 -1.27
C ALA A 17 52.05 8.75 -1.48
N LEU A 18 50.86 8.36 -1.93
CA LEU A 18 49.73 9.28 -2.00
C LEU A 18 49.35 9.68 -0.57
N LEU A 19 49.74 10.90 -0.23
CA LEU A 19 49.14 11.71 0.81
C LEU A 19 47.72 12.05 0.32
N VAL A 20 46.71 11.41 0.89
CA VAL A 20 45.30 11.79 0.68
C VAL A 20 45.09 13.12 1.40
N CYS A 21 45.19 14.22 0.67
CA CYS A 21 44.74 15.53 1.13
C CYS A 21 43.21 15.51 1.14
N GLY A 22 42.64 15.48 2.35
CA GLY A 22 41.22 15.68 2.58
C GLY A 22 40.78 17.07 2.12
N LEU A 23 40.09 17.11 0.99
CA LEU A 23 39.10 18.15 0.71
C LEU A 23 37.81 17.66 1.35
N ALA A 24 37.44 18.31 2.46
CA ALA A 24 36.15 18.14 3.11
C ALA A 24 35.06 18.60 2.13
N VAL A 25 34.48 17.64 1.41
CA VAL A 25 33.13 17.77 0.87
C VAL A 25 32.23 17.75 2.10
N ALA A 26 31.51 18.84 2.34
CA ALA A 26 30.46 18.88 3.33
C ALA A 26 29.41 17.83 2.95
N GLY A 27 29.50 16.66 3.59
CA GLY A 27 28.44 15.67 3.55
C GLY A 27 27.24 16.26 4.24
N LEU A 28 26.17 16.45 3.49
CA LEU A 28 24.82 16.57 4.03
C LEU A 28 24.56 15.31 4.86
N PRO A 29 24.13 15.40 6.12
CA PRO A 29 23.64 14.23 6.81
C PRO A 29 22.28 13.88 6.18
N ALA A 30 22.23 12.77 5.46
CA ALA A 30 20.98 12.03 5.26
C ALA A 30 20.63 11.36 6.59
N SER A 31 20.19 12.17 7.54
CA SER A 31 19.39 11.74 8.66
C SER A 31 17.98 12.21 8.34
N ALA A 32 17.18 11.32 7.75
CA ALA A 32 15.75 11.44 7.83
C ALA A 32 15.42 11.39 9.33
N ASP A 33 15.18 12.57 9.92
CA ASP A 33 14.48 12.65 11.19
C ASP A 33 13.09 12.06 10.92
N LEU A 34 12.93 10.79 11.27
CA LEU A 34 11.63 10.17 11.51
C LEU A 34 10.97 10.98 12.64
N ARG A 35 10.27 12.06 12.26
CA ARG A 35 9.37 12.76 13.17
C ARG A 35 8.35 11.74 13.65
N GLN A 36 8.18 11.70 14.96
CA GLN A 36 7.40 10.68 15.65
C GLN A 36 5.93 10.79 15.24
N VAL A 37 5.46 9.88 14.40
CA VAL A 37 4.09 9.38 14.55
C VAL A 37 4.03 8.83 15.98
N THR A 38 3.30 9.50 16.86
CA THR A 38 3.20 9.11 18.26
C THR A 38 2.65 7.69 18.33
N ARG A 39 3.42 6.76 18.92
CA ARG A 39 2.92 5.40 19.20
C ARG A 39 1.64 5.53 20.01
N ALA A 40 0.59 4.85 19.58
CA ALA A 40 -0.69 4.90 20.26
C ALA A 40 -0.53 4.35 21.69
N ASP A 41 -1.08 5.04 22.71
CA ASP A 41 -1.25 4.49 24.06
C ASP A 41 -2.41 3.48 24.00
N THR A 42 -2.12 2.28 23.47
CA THR A 42 -3.09 1.23 23.15
C THR A 42 -3.52 0.42 24.35
N GLY A 43 -2.77 0.52 25.45
CA GLY A 43 -2.87 -0.39 26.56
C GLY A 43 -4.27 -0.44 27.21
N ARG A 44 -4.98 0.68 27.18
CA ARG A 44 -6.35 0.82 27.67
C ARG A 44 -7.40 0.84 26.56
N ALA A 45 -7.08 0.58 25.31
CA ALA A 45 -8.09 0.58 24.26
C ALA A 45 -9.04 -0.63 24.37
N VAL A 46 -10.29 -0.46 23.97
CA VAL A 46 -11.23 -1.58 23.74
C VAL A 46 -11.18 -1.91 22.24
N PRO A 47 -11.10 -3.19 21.86
CA PRO A 47 -11.16 -3.58 20.45
C PRO A 47 -12.38 -2.98 19.74
N GLY A 48 -12.20 -2.60 18.48
CA GLY A 48 -13.29 -2.06 17.66
C GLY A 48 -13.66 -0.60 17.96
N ARG A 49 -12.85 0.15 18.72
CA ARG A 49 -13.00 1.61 18.85
C ARG A 49 -11.72 2.30 18.43
N VAL A 50 -11.75 2.99 17.30
CA VAL A 50 -10.56 3.64 16.72
C VAL A 50 -10.80 5.13 16.59
N ALA A 51 -9.80 5.93 16.91
CA ALA A 51 -9.82 7.36 16.63
C ALA A 51 -8.60 7.74 15.79
N ILE A 52 -8.79 8.68 14.87
CA ILE A 52 -7.77 9.32 14.08
C ILE A 52 -7.86 10.81 14.41
N VAL A 53 -6.78 11.42 14.88
CA VAL A 53 -6.77 12.81 15.34
C VAL A 53 -5.64 13.55 14.66
N VAL A 54 -5.96 14.58 13.90
CA VAL A 54 -4.96 15.41 13.21
C VAL A 54 -5.06 16.84 13.70
N GLY A 55 -3.92 17.42 14.06
CA GLY A 55 -3.81 18.82 14.47
C GLY A 55 -2.69 19.52 13.70
N ASN A 56 -3.04 20.30 12.68
CA ASN A 56 -2.08 21.05 11.88
C ASN A 56 -2.13 22.53 12.26
N GLN A 57 -1.01 23.04 12.76
CA GLN A 57 -0.87 24.40 13.25
C GLN A 57 0.22 25.17 12.50
N ASP A 58 1.39 24.57 12.30
CA ASP A 58 2.57 25.25 11.74
C ASP A 58 2.62 25.02 10.21
N TYR A 59 2.23 26.00 9.40
CA TYR A 59 2.08 25.87 7.95
C TYR A 59 3.18 26.60 7.17
N ASP A 60 3.64 25.99 6.08
CA ASP A 60 4.73 26.57 5.28
C ASP A 60 4.27 27.74 4.41
N SER A 61 3.05 27.64 3.85
CA SER A 61 2.55 28.53 2.79
C SER A 61 1.31 29.35 3.17
N VAL A 62 0.70 29.09 4.33
CA VAL A 62 -0.49 29.79 4.84
C VAL A 62 -0.29 30.19 6.30
N PRO A 63 -1.10 31.11 6.86
CA PRO A 63 -0.91 31.55 8.25
C PRO A 63 -1.08 30.40 9.27
N ASP A 64 -0.24 30.37 10.29
CA ASP A 64 -0.31 29.38 11.38
C ASP A 64 -1.60 29.50 12.22
N LEU A 65 -2.04 28.37 12.79
CA LEU A 65 -3.23 28.27 13.67
C LEU A 65 -2.84 27.92 15.11
N GLY A 66 -2.58 28.93 15.94
CA GLY A 66 -1.93 28.76 17.26
C GLY A 66 -2.66 27.92 18.32
N ASN A 67 -3.83 27.35 18.03
CA ASN A 67 -4.61 26.46 18.89
C ASN A 67 -4.81 25.04 18.31
N ALA A 68 -4.65 24.83 17.00
CA ALA A 68 -5.08 23.61 16.32
C ALA A 68 -4.37 22.35 16.85
N ARG A 69 -3.06 22.45 17.13
CA ARG A 69 -2.30 21.35 17.73
C ARG A 69 -2.82 21.00 19.12
N ARG A 70 -3.05 22.00 19.97
CA ARG A 70 -3.56 21.80 21.33
C ARG A 70 -4.96 21.18 21.32
N ASP A 71 -5.82 21.67 20.43
CA ASP A 71 -7.17 21.14 20.24
C ASP A 71 -7.15 19.64 19.93
N ALA A 72 -6.26 19.22 19.03
CA ALA A 72 -6.04 17.83 18.70
C ALA A 72 -5.44 17.03 19.86
N GLU A 73 -4.43 17.55 20.57
CA GLU A 73 -3.80 16.89 21.72
C GLU A 73 -4.83 16.61 22.84
N ASP A 74 -5.66 17.60 23.18
CA ASP A 74 -6.68 17.46 24.22
C ASP A 74 -7.83 16.52 23.78
N MET A 75 -8.21 16.55 22.50
CA MET A 75 -9.17 15.60 21.93
C MET A 75 -8.64 14.17 21.95
N ALA A 76 -7.38 13.96 21.56
CA ALA A 76 -6.73 12.66 21.59
C ALA A 76 -6.63 12.12 23.03
N ALA A 77 -6.25 12.96 23.99
CA ALA A 77 -6.22 12.60 25.41
C ALA A 77 -7.61 12.20 25.93
N MET A 78 -8.65 12.95 25.57
CA MET A 78 -10.03 12.62 25.93
C MET A 78 -10.47 11.27 25.34
N LEU A 79 -10.23 11.03 24.04
CA LEU A 79 -10.61 9.77 23.37
C LEU A 79 -9.85 8.57 23.94
N ARG A 80 -8.56 8.71 24.26
CA ARG A 80 -7.78 7.69 24.99
C ARG A 80 -8.40 7.37 26.35
N SER A 81 -8.83 8.40 27.09
CA SER A 81 -9.51 8.21 28.38
C SER A 81 -10.83 7.42 28.25
N PHE A 82 -11.45 7.46 27.06
CA PHE A 82 -12.65 6.70 26.71
C PHE A 82 -12.34 5.38 25.99
N ARG A 83 -11.10 4.90 26.11
CA ARG A 83 -10.68 3.57 25.65
C ARG A 83 -10.72 3.43 24.12
N PHE A 84 -10.56 4.51 23.36
CA PHE A 84 -10.27 4.42 21.92
C PHE A 84 -8.80 4.05 21.70
N ASN A 85 -8.54 3.29 20.64
CA ASN A 85 -7.22 3.22 20.04
C ASN A 85 -6.99 4.47 19.19
N VAL A 86 -6.11 5.38 19.62
CA VAL A 86 -5.96 6.71 19.00
C VAL A 86 -4.68 6.80 18.19
N PHE A 87 -4.84 7.00 16.88
CA PHE A 87 -3.81 7.35 15.91
C PHE A 87 -3.80 8.86 15.72
N ASP A 88 -2.85 9.55 16.35
CA ASP A 88 -2.73 11.00 16.27
C ASP A 88 -1.46 11.45 15.56
N GLY A 89 -1.55 12.59 14.89
CA GLY A 89 -0.42 13.24 14.23
C GLY A 89 -0.60 14.76 14.21
N TYR A 90 0.53 15.47 14.29
CA TYR A 90 0.54 16.91 14.46
C TYR A 90 1.50 17.54 13.46
N ASP A 91 1.06 18.65 12.86
CA ASP A 91 1.81 19.40 11.87
C ASP A 91 2.28 18.54 10.67
N LEU A 92 1.40 17.64 10.21
CA LEU A 92 1.70 16.62 9.21
C LEU A 92 1.82 17.20 7.81
N ASP A 93 2.90 16.85 7.12
CA ASP A 93 3.00 17.02 5.68
C ASP A 93 2.06 16.06 4.93
N LYS A 94 1.92 16.23 3.61
CA LYS A 94 1.00 15.42 2.79
C LYS A 94 1.31 13.93 2.88
N ARG A 95 2.58 13.54 2.89
CA ARG A 95 2.98 12.13 2.96
C ARG A 95 2.71 11.56 4.35
N GLU A 96 3.07 12.29 5.40
CA GLU A 96 2.84 11.90 6.79
C GLU A 96 1.34 11.74 7.09
N PHE A 97 0.49 12.60 6.52
CA PHE A 97 -0.97 12.47 6.65
C PHE A 97 -1.50 11.21 5.94
N GLU A 98 -1.08 10.94 4.70
CA GLU A 98 -1.43 9.69 4.01
C GLU A 98 -0.94 8.45 4.79
N GLU A 99 0.27 8.50 5.34
CA GLU A 99 0.86 7.43 6.14
C GLU A 99 0.09 7.17 7.45
N LEU A 100 -0.36 8.24 8.13
CA LEU A 100 -1.20 8.13 9.33
C LEU A 100 -2.55 7.48 8.99
N LEU A 101 -3.21 7.94 7.92
CA LEU A 101 -4.50 7.38 7.49
C LEU A 101 -4.36 5.89 7.12
N ARG A 102 -3.32 5.55 6.34
CA ARG A 102 -3.03 4.18 5.93
C ARG A 102 -2.71 3.28 7.13
N THR A 103 -1.92 3.77 8.09
CA THR A 103 -1.62 3.05 9.33
C THR A 103 -2.89 2.82 10.15
N ALA A 104 -3.74 3.82 10.31
CA ALA A 104 -5.02 3.65 10.99
C ALA A 104 -5.91 2.63 10.27
N MET A 105 -5.96 2.68 8.94
CA MET A 105 -6.72 1.73 8.11
C MET A 105 -6.27 0.28 8.26
N LEU A 106 -4.96 0.05 8.42
CA LEU A 106 -4.41 -1.27 8.72
C LEU A 106 -4.82 -1.79 10.10
N ASN A 107 -5.27 -0.93 11.02
CA ASN A 107 -5.63 -1.29 12.39
C ASN A 107 -7.13 -1.20 12.70
N ILE A 108 -7.95 -0.74 11.74
CA ILE A 108 -9.41 -0.74 11.87
C ILE A 108 -9.93 -2.15 11.61
N THR A 109 -10.53 -2.73 12.66
CA THR A 109 -11.20 -4.03 12.58
C THR A 109 -12.56 -3.89 11.93
N GLU A 110 -13.02 -4.97 11.28
CA GLU A 110 -14.38 -5.03 10.76
C GLU A 110 -15.40 -4.72 11.87
N GLY A 111 -16.36 -3.86 11.56
CA GLY A 111 -17.41 -3.48 12.51
C GLY A 111 -16.99 -2.44 13.56
N ALA A 112 -15.80 -1.84 13.43
CA ALA A 112 -15.32 -0.83 14.38
C ALA A 112 -16.14 0.46 14.35
N ASP A 113 -16.17 1.13 15.49
CA ASP A 113 -16.61 2.50 15.70
C ASP A 113 -15.40 3.43 15.49
N VAL A 114 -15.43 4.24 14.44
CA VAL A 114 -14.31 5.09 14.01
C VAL A 114 -14.64 6.57 14.24
N VAL A 115 -13.76 7.29 14.94
CA VAL A 115 -13.81 8.75 15.09
C VAL A 115 -12.66 9.35 14.28
N PHE A 116 -12.96 10.32 13.42
CA PHE A 116 -11.98 11.16 12.75
C PHE A 116 -12.13 12.58 13.30
N TYR A 117 -11.05 13.14 13.84
CA TYR A 117 -11.00 14.51 14.30
C TYR A 117 -9.90 15.25 13.55
N TYR A 118 -10.21 16.44 13.05
CA TYR A 118 -9.25 17.31 12.37
C TYR A 118 -9.36 18.72 12.89
N ALA A 119 -8.25 19.29 13.35
CA ALA A 119 -8.07 20.70 13.64
C ALA A 119 -6.99 21.28 12.73
N GLY A 120 -7.31 22.37 12.02
CA GLY A 120 -6.39 22.99 11.06
C GLY A 120 -7.12 23.79 9.98
N HIS A 121 -6.40 24.18 8.94
CA HIS A 121 -7.00 24.82 7.76
C HIS A 121 -7.76 23.82 6.90
N GLY A 122 -8.90 24.23 6.38
CA GLY A 122 -9.67 23.51 5.39
C GLY A 122 -10.14 24.46 4.30
N ILE A 123 -10.29 23.97 3.08
CA ILE A 123 -10.85 24.75 1.97
C ILE A 123 -12.07 24.05 1.40
N GLN A 124 -13.03 24.84 0.95
CA GLN A 124 -14.18 24.34 0.20
C GLN A 124 -14.08 24.79 -1.26
N ILE A 125 -14.05 23.82 -2.18
CA ILE A 125 -14.14 24.07 -3.62
C ILE A 125 -15.40 23.39 -4.14
N GLY A 126 -16.31 24.19 -4.69
CA GLY A 126 -17.66 23.73 -5.01
C GLY A 126 -18.36 23.19 -3.75
N ARG A 127 -18.64 21.88 -3.73
CA ARG A 127 -19.30 21.19 -2.61
C ARG A 127 -18.39 20.24 -1.84
N ARG A 128 -17.13 20.07 -2.25
CA ARG A 128 -16.15 19.20 -1.59
C ARG A 128 -15.34 20.00 -0.57
N ASN A 129 -14.90 19.32 0.48
CA ASN A 129 -14.06 19.90 1.52
C ASN A 129 -12.70 19.23 1.48
N TYR A 130 -11.64 20.03 1.51
CA TYR A 130 -10.27 19.56 1.47
C TYR A 130 -9.57 20.01 2.74
N LEU A 131 -8.87 19.08 3.37
CA LEU A 131 -8.08 19.29 4.59
C LEU A 131 -6.63 19.56 4.16
N LEU A 132 -5.99 20.56 4.77
CA LEU A 132 -4.65 21.01 4.37
C LEU A 132 -3.56 20.37 5.25
N PRO A 133 -2.66 19.58 4.66
CA PRO A 133 -1.33 19.34 5.20
C PRO A 133 -0.53 20.62 5.43
N THR A 134 0.53 20.56 6.24
CA THR A 134 1.37 21.73 6.58
C THR A 134 2.19 22.25 5.41
N ASP A 135 2.57 21.38 4.49
CA ASP A 135 3.32 21.69 3.26
C ASP A 135 2.41 22.12 2.09
N ALA A 136 1.08 22.15 2.29
CA ALA A 136 0.12 22.46 1.23
C ALA A 136 0.43 23.80 0.56
N ALA A 137 0.86 23.72 -0.70
CA ALA A 137 1.20 24.87 -1.52
C ALA A 137 0.55 24.76 -2.90
N PHE A 138 -0.26 25.74 -3.26
CA PHE A 138 -0.91 25.75 -4.56
C PHE A 138 -0.20 26.72 -5.51
N ALA A 139 0.16 26.23 -6.69
CA ALA A 139 0.54 27.08 -7.82
C ALA A 139 -0.62 27.17 -8.84
N SER A 140 -1.49 26.16 -8.86
CA SER A 140 -2.63 26.03 -9.76
C SER A 140 -3.74 25.23 -9.08
N ILE A 141 -4.95 25.28 -9.64
CA ILE A 141 -6.08 24.48 -9.15
C ILE A 141 -5.83 22.96 -9.26
N TYR A 142 -4.94 22.54 -10.16
CA TYR A 142 -4.56 21.13 -10.35
C TYR A 142 -3.69 20.57 -9.22
N ASP A 143 -3.21 21.41 -8.32
CA ASP A 143 -2.47 20.99 -7.13
C ASP A 143 -3.39 20.41 -6.05
N VAL A 144 -4.65 20.83 -6.01
CA VAL A 144 -5.56 20.49 -4.93
C VAL A 144 -5.62 18.97 -4.65
N PRO A 145 -5.80 18.07 -5.64
CA PRO A 145 -5.86 16.63 -5.36
C PRO A 145 -4.56 16.03 -4.80
N LEU A 146 -3.42 16.67 -5.05
CA LEU A 146 -2.09 16.16 -4.71
C LEU A 146 -1.52 16.81 -3.45
N GLU A 147 -1.97 18.02 -3.11
CA GLU A 147 -1.49 18.85 -2.00
C GLU A 147 -2.50 18.90 -0.83
N THR A 148 -3.63 18.19 -0.92
CA THR A 148 -4.67 18.15 0.13
C THR A 148 -5.19 16.74 0.39
N MET A 149 -5.96 16.57 1.48
CA MET A 149 -6.77 15.36 1.73
C MET A 149 -8.24 15.67 1.50
N THR A 150 -8.94 14.90 0.66
CA THR A 150 -10.37 15.13 0.42
C THR A 150 -11.21 14.49 1.53
N LEU A 151 -12.01 15.29 2.24
CA LEU A 151 -12.79 14.83 3.38
C LEU A 151 -13.74 13.68 3.04
N ASP A 152 -14.44 13.77 1.91
CA ASP A 152 -15.37 12.76 1.41
C ASP A 152 -14.68 11.40 1.27
N ARG A 153 -13.50 11.38 0.64
CA ARG A 153 -12.72 10.17 0.42
C ARG A 153 -12.13 9.63 1.72
N VAL A 154 -11.70 10.50 2.64
CA VAL A 154 -11.33 10.08 4.00
C VAL A 154 -12.52 9.38 4.65
N ILE A 155 -13.71 9.99 4.66
CA ILE A 155 -14.91 9.38 5.26
C ILE A 155 -15.27 8.07 4.57
N GLU A 156 -15.26 7.99 3.25
CA GLU A 156 -15.56 6.77 2.48
C GLU A 156 -14.56 5.64 2.77
N THR A 157 -13.27 5.97 2.85
CA THR A 157 -12.23 5.00 3.16
C THR A 157 -12.42 4.44 4.57
N LEU A 158 -12.69 5.32 5.55
CA LEU A 158 -13.04 4.89 6.91
C LEU A 158 -14.34 4.07 6.94
N ALA A 159 -15.31 4.47 6.11
CA ALA A 159 -16.61 3.83 5.97
C ALA A 159 -16.54 2.38 5.49
N ALA A 160 -15.58 2.08 4.62
CA ALA A 160 -15.42 0.76 4.02
C ALA A 160 -15.06 -0.35 5.03
N ARG A 161 -14.52 0.01 6.22
CA ARG A 161 -14.10 -0.98 7.25
C ARG A 161 -14.86 -0.89 8.58
N GLY A 162 -15.24 0.31 9.00
CA GLY A 162 -15.99 0.49 10.25
C GLY A 162 -17.49 0.25 10.08
N ALA A 163 -18.21 0.00 11.18
CA ALA A 163 -19.68 -0.04 11.17
C ALA A 163 -20.31 1.32 11.49
N THR A 164 -19.59 2.23 12.15
CA THR A 164 -20.02 3.62 12.37
C THR A 164 -18.85 4.58 12.33
N HIS A 165 -19.11 5.76 11.78
CA HIS A 165 -18.08 6.76 11.47
C HIS A 165 -18.53 8.12 11.96
N VAL A 166 -17.66 8.77 12.71
CA VAL A 166 -17.91 10.11 13.25
C VAL A 166 -16.76 11.00 12.82
N ALA A 167 -17.01 11.98 11.96
CA ALA A 167 -16.04 13.00 11.59
C ALA A 167 -16.37 14.31 12.33
N ILE A 168 -15.39 14.88 13.03
CA ILE A 168 -15.50 16.13 13.78
C ILE A 168 -14.41 17.07 13.25
N LEU A 169 -14.81 18.20 12.68
CA LEU A 169 -13.89 19.09 11.98
C LEU A 169 -13.88 20.46 12.66
N ASP A 170 -12.77 20.74 13.32
CA ASP A 170 -12.43 22.04 13.88
C ASP A 170 -11.54 22.82 12.90
N SER A 171 -12.11 23.09 11.73
CA SER A 171 -11.43 23.79 10.64
C SER A 171 -12.32 24.86 10.05
N CYS A 172 -11.70 25.92 9.55
CA CYS A 172 -12.39 26.86 8.69
C CYS A 172 -12.67 26.23 7.32
N ARG A 173 -13.57 26.84 6.56
CA ARG A 173 -13.93 26.42 5.19
C ARG A 173 -13.73 27.53 4.17
N ASP A 174 -13.06 28.61 4.57
CA ASP A 174 -12.62 29.68 3.71
C ASP A 174 -11.27 29.35 3.07
N ASN A 175 -10.91 30.08 2.02
CA ASN A 175 -9.64 29.88 1.34
C ASN A 175 -8.54 30.70 2.03
N PRO A 176 -7.55 30.08 2.70
CA PRO A 176 -6.47 30.81 3.35
C PRO A 176 -5.41 31.32 2.36
N PHE A 177 -5.50 30.98 1.07
CA PHE A 177 -4.56 31.43 0.03
C PHE A 177 -5.02 32.76 -0.58
N PRO A 178 -4.32 33.89 -0.32
CA PRO A 178 -4.76 35.23 -0.72
C PRO A 178 -4.67 35.48 -2.23
N ASP A 179 -3.71 34.83 -2.91
CA ASP A 179 -3.37 35.09 -4.31
C ASP A 179 -4.07 34.15 -5.31
N ILE A 180 -4.72 33.09 -4.82
CA ILE A 180 -5.35 32.07 -5.67
C ILE A 180 -6.85 32.17 -5.48
N ARG A 181 -7.55 32.66 -6.50
CA ARG A 181 -9.01 32.64 -6.49
C ARG A 181 -9.46 31.27 -6.94
N LEU A 182 -9.37 30.29 -6.04
CA LEU A 182 -9.82 28.90 -6.27
C LEU A 182 -11.25 28.80 -6.81
N ALA A 183 -12.09 29.82 -6.60
CA ALA A 183 -13.46 29.91 -7.15
C ALA A 183 -13.58 30.70 -8.48
N ALA A 184 -12.64 31.59 -8.80
CA ALA A 184 -12.65 32.38 -10.04
C ALA A 184 -11.83 31.73 -11.16
N ASP A 185 -10.84 30.90 -10.80
CA ASP A 185 -10.03 30.08 -11.70
C ASP A 185 -10.65 28.68 -11.92
N LEU A 186 -11.87 28.45 -11.43
CA LEU A 186 -12.72 27.31 -11.85
C LEU A 186 -13.12 27.53 -13.31
N ASP A 187 -12.17 27.30 -14.21
CA ASP A 187 -12.45 27.20 -15.62
C ASP A 187 -13.46 26.07 -15.81
N ALA A 188 -14.39 26.22 -16.75
CA ALA A 188 -15.44 25.22 -17.05
C ALA A 188 -14.88 23.84 -17.54
N ASN A 189 -13.55 23.70 -17.51
CA ASN A 189 -12.75 22.57 -17.97
C ASN A 189 -12.20 21.70 -16.83
N LEU A 190 -12.32 22.11 -15.56
CA LEU A 190 -12.01 21.20 -14.46
C LEU A 190 -12.97 20.02 -14.51
N PHE A 191 -12.41 18.82 -14.54
CA PHE A 191 -13.16 17.57 -14.53
C PHE A 191 -14.15 17.53 -13.35
N GLU A 192 -13.86 18.24 -12.27
CA GLU A 192 -14.68 18.37 -11.06
C GLU A 192 -15.83 19.38 -11.18
N THR A 193 -15.88 20.21 -12.22
CA THR A 193 -16.79 21.37 -12.32
C THR A 193 -17.84 21.29 -13.43
N LYS A 194 -17.81 20.28 -14.32
CA LYS A 194 -18.88 20.12 -15.33
C LYS A 194 -20.20 19.76 -14.63
N SER A 195 -21.33 20.25 -15.17
CA SER A 195 -22.65 20.09 -14.57
C SER A 195 -23.04 18.61 -14.46
N GLY A 196 -23.03 18.06 -13.25
CA GLY A 196 -23.34 16.64 -12.99
C GLY A 196 -22.58 16.01 -11.81
N PHE A 197 -21.53 16.66 -11.29
CA PHE A 197 -20.64 16.14 -10.25
C PHE A 197 -21.05 16.47 -8.79
N ASP A 198 -22.35 16.64 -8.56
CA ASP A 198 -22.98 16.78 -7.24
C ASP A 198 -23.36 15.38 -6.74
N VAL A 199 -22.95 14.88 -5.57
CA VAL A 199 -23.30 15.33 -4.22
C VAL A 199 -22.33 14.67 -3.24
N PHE A 200 -21.84 15.40 -2.22
CA PHE A 200 -21.27 14.78 -1.01
C PHE A 200 -22.33 13.89 -0.36
N SER A 201 -22.31 12.59 -0.65
CA SER A 201 -23.17 11.60 0.00
C SER A 201 -22.38 10.94 1.12
N THR A 202 -22.69 11.30 2.35
CA THR A 202 -22.14 10.57 3.50
C THR A 202 -22.62 9.13 3.47
N PRO A 203 -21.73 8.13 3.59
CA PRO A 203 -22.11 6.73 3.70
C PRO A 203 -23.15 6.50 4.81
N LEU A 204 -23.87 5.38 4.77
CA LEU A 204 -24.75 4.99 5.87
C LEU A 204 -23.95 4.88 7.18
N ASN A 205 -24.58 5.15 8.33
CA ASN A 205 -23.91 5.12 9.64
C ASN A 205 -22.78 6.14 9.82
N SER A 206 -22.87 7.29 9.17
CA SER A 206 -21.93 8.41 9.32
C SER A 206 -22.55 9.57 10.10
N PHE A 207 -21.73 10.26 10.88
CA PHE A 207 -22.04 11.55 11.52
C PHE A 207 -20.89 12.51 11.22
N VAL A 208 -21.18 13.63 10.58
CA VAL A 208 -20.17 14.63 10.22
C VAL A 208 -20.54 15.94 10.87
N ALA A 209 -19.67 16.47 11.72
CA ALA A 209 -19.86 17.72 12.42
C ALA A 209 -18.75 18.72 12.11
N PHE A 210 -19.17 19.96 11.89
CA PHE A 210 -18.33 21.10 11.55
C PHE A 210 -18.40 22.14 12.66
N SER A 211 -17.28 22.80 12.93
CA SER A 211 -17.17 23.87 13.94
C SER A 211 -18.04 25.09 13.65
N THR A 212 -18.42 25.30 12.39
CA THR A 212 -19.24 26.45 11.97
C THR A 212 -20.17 26.12 10.78
N SER A 213 -21.13 27.00 10.52
CA SER A 213 -22.08 26.86 9.42
C SER A 213 -21.40 27.02 8.05
N PRO A 214 -21.93 26.42 6.97
CA PRO A 214 -21.37 26.57 5.63
C PRO A 214 -21.13 28.04 5.24
N GLY A 215 -19.92 28.34 4.75
CA GLY A 215 -19.51 29.69 4.32
C GLY A 215 -19.18 30.67 5.44
N ALA A 216 -19.21 30.25 6.71
CA ALA A 216 -18.73 31.02 7.85
C ALA A 216 -17.32 30.58 8.26
N VAL A 217 -16.62 31.45 8.98
CA VAL A 217 -15.26 31.22 9.52
C VAL A 217 -15.38 30.75 10.98
N ALA A 218 -14.54 29.80 11.39
CA ALA A 218 -14.46 29.36 12.78
C ALA A 218 -13.56 30.32 13.58
N MET A 219 -13.82 30.49 14.89
CA MET A 219 -13.00 31.32 15.75
C MET A 219 -11.93 30.47 16.45
N ASP A 220 -10.68 30.95 16.45
CA ASP A 220 -9.55 30.26 17.10
C ASP A 220 -9.60 30.29 18.64
N GLY A 221 -10.39 31.21 19.22
CA GLY A 221 -10.50 31.36 20.68
C GLY A 221 -9.39 32.21 21.31
N ASP A 222 -9.14 32.00 22.60
CA ASP A 222 -8.11 32.72 23.34
C ASP A 222 -6.72 32.11 23.07
N VAL A 223 -5.71 32.97 22.90
CA VAL A 223 -4.32 32.55 22.62
C VAL A 223 -3.81 31.59 23.70
N GLY A 224 -3.41 30.39 23.28
CA GLY A 224 -2.88 29.34 24.16
C GLY A 224 -3.93 28.45 24.84
N GLY A 225 -5.23 28.67 24.56
CA GLY A 225 -6.33 27.78 24.93
C GLY A 225 -6.82 26.94 23.75
N ASN A 226 -7.86 26.15 23.99
CA ASN A 226 -8.58 25.43 22.94
C ASN A 226 -9.56 26.36 22.22
N SER A 227 -9.92 26.00 20.98
CA SER A 227 -10.99 26.68 20.26
C SER A 227 -12.29 26.63 21.07
N PRO A 228 -13.24 27.56 20.83
CA PRO A 228 -14.56 27.49 21.43
C PRO A 228 -15.29 26.18 21.10
N TYR A 229 -15.04 25.60 19.93
CA TYR A 229 -15.67 24.35 19.49
C TYR A 229 -15.12 23.14 20.23
N THR A 230 -13.80 22.98 20.25
CA THR A 230 -13.15 21.88 20.96
C THR A 230 -13.37 21.96 22.47
N SER A 231 -13.30 23.16 23.04
CA SER A 231 -13.68 23.41 24.44
C SER A 231 -15.12 22.96 24.74
N ALA A 232 -16.07 23.28 23.86
CA ALA A 232 -17.46 22.91 24.03
C ALA A 232 -17.70 21.40 23.91
N ILE A 233 -16.98 20.70 23.02
CA ILE A 233 -17.06 19.23 22.91
C ILE A 233 -16.57 18.59 24.21
N ILE A 234 -15.37 18.95 24.67
CA ILE A 234 -14.78 18.39 25.89
C ILE A 234 -15.70 18.65 27.10
N ASN A 235 -16.25 19.86 27.21
CA ASN A 235 -17.19 20.20 28.28
C ASN A 235 -18.51 19.42 28.20
N ALA A 236 -19.12 19.34 27.01
CA ALA A 236 -20.38 18.63 26.83
C ALA A 236 -20.23 17.14 27.15
N VAL A 237 -19.16 16.49 26.67
CA VAL A 237 -18.91 15.08 26.96
C VAL A 237 -18.64 14.83 28.45
N GLY A 238 -17.90 15.73 29.11
CA GLY A 238 -17.63 15.64 30.55
C GLY A 238 -18.87 15.86 31.43
N THR A 239 -19.83 16.67 30.98
CA THR A 239 -21.05 16.99 31.76
C THR A 239 -22.21 16.02 31.50
N THR A 240 -22.25 15.37 30.34
CA THR A 240 -23.25 14.33 30.01
C THR A 240 -22.56 13.04 29.55
N PRO A 241 -21.89 12.32 30.46
CA PRO A 241 -21.21 11.09 30.10
C PRO A 241 -22.19 10.00 29.66
N GLY A 242 -21.86 9.29 28.58
CA GLY A 242 -22.70 8.23 28.01
C GLY A 242 -23.91 8.73 27.21
N GLU A 243 -23.97 10.03 26.87
CA GLU A 243 -25.00 10.59 26.00
C GLU A 243 -24.77 10.18 24.52
N ASN A 244 -25.86 9.96 23.79
CA ASN A 244 -25.79 9.70 22.34
C ASN A 244 -25.27 10.96 21.63
N ILE A 245 -24.35 10.78 20.68
CA ILE A 245 -23.76 11.88 19.90
C ILE A 245 -24.80 12.81 19.26
N GLN A 246 -25.95 12.27 18.82
CA GLN A 246 -27.05 13.03 18.23
C GLN A 246 -27.71 14.00 19.22
N ASN A 247 -27.65 13.71 20.53
CA ASN A 247 -28.13 14.58 21.60
C ASN A 247 -27.02 15.48 22.16
N LEU A 248 -25.77 15.04 22.04
CA LEU A 248 -24.58 15.76 22.51
C LEU A 248 -24.32 17.02 21.68
N PHE A 249 -24.32 16.92 20.34
CA PHE A 249 -23.94 18.03 19.46
C PHE A 249 -24.89 19.25 19.48
N PRO A 250 -26.22 19.10 19.71
CA PRO A 250 -27.06 20.24 20.03
C PRO A 250 -26.58 21.06 21.24
N ARG A 251 -26.03 20.41 22.27
CA ARG A 251 -25.45 21.10 23.45
C ARG A 251 -24.14 21.78 23.09
N VAL A 252 -23.28 21.11 22.31
CA VAL A 252 -22.04 21.71 21.78
C VAL A 252 -22.37 22.99 21.00
N ARG A 253 -23.38 22.94 20.12
CA ARG A 253 -23.85 24.11 19.37
C ARG A 253 -24.29 25.25 20.27
N GLU A 254 -25.10 24.97 21.30
CA GLU A 254 -25.55 25.99 22.27
C GLU A 254 -24.38 26.65 23.01
N GLN A 255 -23.40 25.84 23.44
CA GLN A 255 -22.21 26.32 24.14
C GLN A 255 -21.35 27.22 23.25
N VAL A 256 -21.08 26.80 22.00
CA VAL A 256 -20.32 27.62 21.04
C VAL A 256 -21.03 28.91 20.69
N TYR A 257 -22.34 28.84 20.42
CA TYR A 257 -23.14 30.02 20.13
C TYR A 257 -23.07 31.02 21.28
N SER A 258 -23.17 30.55 22.52
CA SER A 258 -23.08 31.39 23.72
C SER A 258 -21.68 31.97 23.93
N ALA A 259 -20.64 31.12 23.83
CA ALA A 259 -19.24 31.53 24.03
C ALA A 259 -18.77 32.54 22.99
N THR A 260 -19.26 32.43 21.75
CA THR A 260 -18.91 33.33 20.64
C THR A 260 -19.86 34.52 20.48
N GLN A 261 -20.82 34.70 21.41
CA GLN A 261 -21.84 35.76 21.36
C GLN A 261 -22.64 35.75 20.04
N GLY A 262 -22.91 34.55 19.52
CA GLY A 262 -23.68 34.31 18.31
C GLY A 262 -22.90 34.46 17.00
N LYS A 263 -21.58 34.62 17.04
CA LYS A 263 -20.73 34.75 15.84
C LYS A 263 -20.45 33.41 15.15
N GLN A 264 -20.49 32.30 15.88
CA GLN A 264 -20.23 30.96 15.37
C GLN A 264 -21.38 30.01 15.72
N VAL A 265 -21.80 29.21 14.75
CA VAL A 265 -22.87 28.22 14.90
C VAL A 265 -22.40 26.88 14.32
N PRO A 266 -22.06 25.88 15.14
CA PRO A 266 -21.73 24.55 14.65
C PRO A 266 -22.86 23.89 13.85
N TRP A 267 -22.46 23.06 12.88
CA TRP A 267 -23.37 22.38 11.95
C TRP A 267 -23.05 20.89 11.85
N GLU A 268 -24.05 20.03 11.73
CA GLU A 268 -23.86 18.59 11.59
C GLU A 268 -24.80 17.96 10.55
N SER A 269 -24.36 16.81 10.02
CA SER A 269 -25.11 15.92 9.15
C SER A 269 -25.02 14.49 9.67
N SER A 270 -26.13 13.75 9.67
CA SER A 270 -26.21 12.40 10.25
C SER A 270 -26.97 11.44 9.35
N THR A 271 -26.35 10.31 9.04
CA THR A 271 -26.95 9.09 8.45
C THR A 271 -26.90 7.91 9.44
N LEU A 272 -26.55 8.15 10.71
CA LEU A 272 -26.61 7.17 11.79
C LEU A 272 -28.00 6.54 11.89
N VAL A 273 -28.08 5.22 11.73
CA VAL A 273 -29.31 4.44 12.00
C VAL A 273 -29.23 3.69 13.34
N ARG A 274 -28.06 3.68 13.98
CA ARG A 274 -27.84 3.15 15.34
C ARG A 274 -27.21 4.23 16.23
N PRO A 275 -27.46 4.21 17.55
CA PRO A 275 -26.88 5.18 18.46
C PRO A 275 -25.37 5.01 18.54
N PHE A 276 -24.65 6.13 18.64
CA PHE A 276 -23.21 6.17 18.86
C PHE A 276 -22.90 6.95 20.13
N TYR A 277 -21.97 6.44 20.92
CA TYR A 277 -21.57 7.04 22.19
C TYR A 277 -20.06 7.23 22.20
N LEU A 278 -19.58 8.42 22.57
CA LEU A 278 -18.14 8.67 22.78
C LEU A 278 -17.64 7.94 24.03
N ILE A 279 -18.44 7.95 25.10
CA ILE A 279 -18.18 7.17 26.31
C ILE A 279 -19.12 5.95 26.27
N PRO A 280 -18.63 4.72 26.42
CA PRO A 280 -19.49 3.54 26.45
C PRO A 280 -20.56 3.70 27.54
N ALA A 281 -21.83 3.43 27.21
CA ALA A 281 -22.86 3.36 28.23
C ALA A 281 -22.52 2.19 29.18
N VAL A 282 -22.45 2.46 30.49
CA VAL A 282 -22.36 1.39 31.48
C VAL A 282 -23.61 0.54 31.32
N ALA A 283 -23.46 -0.71 30.88
CA ALA A 283 -24.57 -1.65 30.82
C ALA A 283 -25.15 -1.79 32.23
N ARG A 284 -26.28 -1.13 32.48
CA ARG A 284 -27.08 -1.46 33.66
C ARG A 284 -27.66 -2.84 33.39
N PRO A 285 -27.49 -3.82 34.30
CA PRO A 285 -28.22 -5.08 34.18
C PRO A 285 -29.70 -4.73 34.02
N GLU A 286 -30.33 -5.20 32.95
CA GLU A 286 -31.77 -5.10 32.80
C GLU A 286 -32.38 -5.73 34.05
N ALA A 287 -33.00 -4.90 34.89
CA ALA A 287 -33.80 -5.38 35.99
C ALA A 287 -34.94 -6.20 35.36
N GLN A 288 -34.81 -7.52 35.40
CA GLN A 288 -35.88 -8.44 35.08
C GLN A 288 -37.08 -8.06 35.95
N THR A 289 -38.05 -7.37 35.36
CA THR A 289 -39.34 -7.13 35.99
C THR A 289 -40.08 -8.46 36.03
N ALA A 290 -39.93 -9.18 37.15
CA ALA A 290 -40.83 -10.26 37.49
C ALA A 290 -42.24 -9.69 37.78
N PRO A 291 -43.33 -10.34 37.35
CA PRO A 291 -44.68 -9.87 37.65
C PRO A 291 -44.98 -10.03 39.14
N ALA A 292 -45.58 -8.99 39.72
CA ALA A 292 -46.09 -9.02 41.07
C ALA A 292 -47.39 -9.84 41.13
N GLU A 293 -47.35 -10.99 41.80
CA GLU A 293 -48.54 -11.58 42.42
C GLU A 293 -48.28 -11.72 43.93
N GLY A 294 -49.21 -11.18 44.71
CA GLY A 294 -49.11 -11.13 46.15
C GLY A 294 -49.60 -12.42 46.79
N GLU A 295 -48.91 -12.82 47.87
CA GLU A 295 -49.54 -13.57 48.95
C GLU A 295 -48.81 -13.31 50.27
N THR A 296 -49.63 -13.15 51.31
CA THR A 296 -49.32 -12.68 52.67
C THR A 296 -48.82 -13.80 53.57
N VAL A 297 -47.70 -13.62 54.31
CA VAL A 297 -47.44 -14.32 55.60
C VAL A 297 -46.58 -13.44 56.54
N SER A 298 -46.95 -13.47 57.84
CA SER A 298 -46.43 -12.81 59.06
C SER A 298 -44.91 -12.81 59.33
N PRO A 299 -44.43 -11.96 60.27
CA PRO A 299 -43.01 -11.85 60.59
C PRO A 299 -42.60 -12.86 61.66
N ASP A 300 -41.54 -13.62 61.39
CA ASP A 300 -40.81 -14.34 62.44
C ASP A 300 -39.33 -13.93 62.40
N ARG A 301 -38.81 -13.59 63.59
CA ARG A 301 -37.44 -13.12 63.79
C ARG A 301 -36.48 -14.30 63.67
N GLY A 302 -35.79 -14.42 62.55
CA GLY A 302 -34.67 -15.34 62.33
C GLY A 302 -33.38 -14.60 62.10
N MET A 303 -32.48 -14.67 63.08
CA MET A 303 -31.10 -14.19 63.03
C MET A 303 -30.32 -14.98 61.98
N VAL A 304 -29.86 -14.35 60.89
CA VAL A 304 -28.96 -14.98 59.91
C VAL A 304 -27.52 -14.58 60.24
N LEU A 305 -26.72 -15.62 60.44
CA LEU A 305 -25.29 -15.60 60.73
C LEU A 305 -24.52 -14.97 59.57
N ALA A 306 -23.58 -14.09 59.91
CA ALA A 306 -22.56 -13.61 58.98
C ALA A 306 -21.73 -14.81 58.48
N SER A 307 -21.69 -15.00 57.16
CA SER A 307 -20.67 -15.84 56.51
C SER A 307 -19.29 -15.20 56.70
N PRO A 308 -18.21 -15.99 56.84
CA PRO A 308 -16.87 -15.43 56.98
C PRO A 308 -16.44 -14.78 55.67
N ALA A 309 -15.84 -13.61 55.78
CA ALA A 309 -15.02 -13.01 54.74
C ALA A 309 -13.75 -13.86 54.55
N ASN A 310 -13.79 -14.82 53.64
CA ASN A 310 -12.58 -15.27 52.96
C ASN A 310 -12.57 -14.55 51.61
N GLY A 311 -11.67 -13.58 51.43
CA GLY A 311 -11.35 -13.09 50.10
C GLY A 311 -10.79 -14.21 49.22
N PRO A 312 -10.75 -14.04 47.89
CA PRO A 312 -10.18 -15.02 46.98
C PRO A 312 -8.75 -15.38 47.39
N ILE A 313 -8.39 -16.65 47.23
CA ILE A 313 -7.04 -17.13 47.57
C ILE A 313 -6.10 -16.60 46.49
N SER A 314 -5.30 -15.59 46.81
CA SER A 314 -4.28 -15.05 45.90
C SER A 314 -3.05 -15.96 45.90
N LEU A 315 -2.76 -16.56 44.75
CA LEU A 315 -1.58 -17.39 44.48
C LEU A 315 -0.37 -16.51 44.16
N GLU A 316 0.84 -17.07 44.31
CA GLU A 316 2.07 -16.33 43.98
C GLU A 316 2.09 -15.93 42.49
N PRO A 317 2.51 -14.69 42.16
CA PRO A 317 2.62 -14.25 40.78
C PRO A 317 3.59 -15.11 39.97
N VAL A 318 3.27 -15.32 38.70
CA VAL A 318 4.13 -16.07 37.76
C VAL A 318 4.46 -15.20 36.57
N SER A 319 5.71 -15.28 36.10
CA SER A 319 6.12 -14.66 34.84
C SER A 319 6.23 -15.71 33.75
N ILE A 320 5.64 -15.44 32.58
CA ILE A 320 5.72 -16.29 31.39
C ILE A 320 6.28 -15.51 30.21
N ARG A 321 7.01 -16.22 29.35
CA ARG A 321 7.41 -15.72 28.03
C ARG A 321 6.62 -16.48 26.98
N ILE A 322 6.06 -15.75 26.02
CA ILE A 322 5.30 -16.28 24.90
C ILE A 322 6.01 -15.87 23.62
N GLU A 323 6.32 -16.85 22.78
CA GLU A 323 6.84 -16.65 21.42
C GLU A 323 5.79 -17.16 20.43
N LYS A 324 5.36 -16.29 19.50
CA LYS A 324 4.35 -16.63 18.49
C LYS A 324 4.69 -15.98 17.13
N PRO A 325 4.18 -16.52 16.01
CA PRO A 325 4.20 -15.81 14.75
C PRO A 325 3.44 -14.48 14.85
N PHE A 326 3.94 -13.45 14.17
CA PHE A 326 3.27 -12.16 14.04
C PHE A 326 2.02 -12.32 13.17
N ASP A 327 0.89 -11.89 13.72
CA ASP A 327 -0.40 -11.88 13.04
C ASP A 327 -1.25 -10.73 13.57
N ARG A 328 -2.29 -10.35 12.84
CA ARG A 328 -3.22 -9.26 13.18
C ARG A 328 -3.97 -9.52 14.48
N ARG A 329 -4.16 -10.81 14.83
CA ARG A 329 -4.79 -11.26 16.07
C ARG A 329 -4.13 -12.55 16.54
N VAL A 330 -3.51 -12.50 17.71
CA VAL A 330 -2.79 -13.63 18.30
C VAL A 330 -3.59 -14.14 19.50
N ASP A 331 -4.18 -15.32 19.37
CA ASP A 331 -4.79 -16.02 20.50
C ASP A 331 -3.70 -16.66 21.37
N ILE A 332 -3.68 -16.29 22.64
CA ILE A 332 -2.69 -16.74 23.61
C ILE A 332 -3.32 -17.52 24.76
N ALA A 333 -4.65 -17.74 24.76
CA ALA A 333 -5.34 -18.41 25.87
C ALA A 333 -4.80 -19.84 26.14
N ASP A 334 -4.57 -20.61 25.08
CA ASP A 334 -4.07 -21.99 25.20
C ASP A 334 -2.68 -22.05 25.85
N LEU A 335 -1.84 -21.05 25.62
CA LEU A 335 -0.51 -20.98 26.21
C LEU A 335 -0.55 -20.70 27.70
N PHE A 336 -1.51 -19.90 28.15
CA PHE A 336 -1.76 -19.71 29.57
C PHE A 336 -2.14 -21.04 30.22
N GLN A 337 -3.13 -21.75 29.65
CA GLN A 337 -3.56 -23.06 30.18
C GLN A 337 -2.39 -24.04 30.26
N ALA A 338 -1.58 -24.14 29.20
CA ALA A 338 -0.44 -25.04 29.14
C ALA A 338 0.66 -24.69 30.16
N ARG A 339 0.87 -23.41 30.49
CA ARG A 339 1.98 -22.98 31.36
C ARG A 339 1.63 -22.93 32.84
N LEU A 340 0.34 -22.82 33.17
CA LEU A 340 -0.15 -22.66 34.53
C LEU A 340 -0.50 -23.97 35.23
N ASP A 341 -0.58 -25.08 34.49
CA ASP A 341 -0.90 -26.44 34.97
C ASP A 341 -2.29 -26.56 35.64
N VAL A 342 -3.15 -25.55 35.49
CA VAL A 342 -4.54 -25.52 35.96
C VAL A 342 -5.41 -24.72 35.00
N PRO A 343 -6.67 -25.12 34.76
CA PRO A 343 -7.61 -24.33 33.98
C PRO A 343 -7.90 -23.00 34.69
N PHE A 344 -8.26 -21.99 33.90
CA PHE A 344 -8.80 -20.72 34.40
C PHE A 344 -10.18 -20.50 33.79
N GLN A 345 -11.07 -19.86 34.54
CA GLN A 345 -12.45 -19.58 34.14
C GLN A 345 -12.64 -18.13 33.71
N ASP A 346 -11.86 -17.21 34.27
CA ASP A 346 -11.90 -15.80 33.90
C ASP A 346 -10.49 -15.20 33.90
N ALA A 347 -10.33 -14.09 33.20
CA ALA A 347 -9.11 -13.31 33.20
C ALA A 347 -9.42 -11.80 33.15
N GLU A 348 -8.70 -11.04 33.96
CA GLU A 348 -8.84 -9.59 34.05
C GLU A 348 -7.51 -8.92 33.72
N LEU A 349 -7.54 -7.86 32.91
CA LEU A 349 -6.36 -7.08 32.58
C LEU A 349 -5.89 -6.26 33.80
N VAL A 350 -4.67 -6.49 34.26
CA VAL A 350 -4.07 -5.77 35.41
C VAL A 350 -3.16 -4.65 34.93
N THR A 351 -2.17 -5.01 34.12
CA THR A 351 -1.24 -4.07 33.48
C THR A 351 -1.45 -4.17 31.98
N PRO A 352 -1.78 -3.06 31.32
CA PRO A 352 -2.02 -3.09 29.89
C PRO A 352 -0.73 -3.34 29.07
N PRO A 353 -0.83 -3.78 27.81
CA PRO A 353 0.32 -3.83 26.89
C PRO A 353 0.90 -2.44 26.61
N ASP A 354 2.19 -2.42 26.28
CA ASP A 354 2.95 -1.21 25.90
C ASP A 354 2.59 -0.73 24.48
N SER A 355 2.17 -1.63 23.57
CA SER A 355 1.97 -1.29 22.15
C SER A 355 0.75 -1.92 21.47
N GLY A 356 0.35 -3.14 21.87
CA GLY A 356 -0.83 -3.81 21.31
C GLY A 356 -2.10 -3.57 22.13
N ILE A 357 -3.18 -4.20 21.70
CA ILE A 357 -4.47 -4.22 22.41
C ILE A 357 -4.73 -5.64 22.88
N LEU A 358 -4.93 -5.80 24.20
CA LEU A 358 -5.37 -7.07 24.78
C LEU A 358 -6.89 -7.07 24.93
N SER A 359 -7.53 -8.12 24.46
CA SER A 359 -8.93 -8.40 24.70
C SER A 359 -9.07 -9.71 25.46
N VAL A 360 -9.87 -9.67 26.53
CA VAL A 360 -10.12 -10.82 27.39
C VAL A 360 -11.62 -11.02 27.48
N GLY A 361 -12.06 -12.27 27.41
CA GLY A 361 -13.48 -12.63 27.51
C GLY A 361 -13.67 -14.13 27.34
N GLU A 362 -14.89 -14.52 26.96
CA GLU A 362 -15.26 -15.92 26.74
C GLU A 362 -15.39 -16.24 25.25
N THR A 363 -15.04 -17.46 24.86
CA THR A 363 -15.39 -18.02 23.55
C THR A 363 -16.89 -18.26 23.48
N PRO A 364 -17.48 -18.37 22.27
CA PRO A 364 -18.88 -18.77 22.11
C PRO A 364 -19.22 -20.14 22.73
N SER A 365 -18.21 -20.99 22.95
CA SER A 365 -18.31 -22.27 23.64
C SER A 365 -18.15 -22.20 25.16
N GLY A 366 -17.98 -21.00 25.73
CA GLY A 366 -17.86 -20.76 27.18
C GLY A 366 -16.47 -21.02 27.77
N GLY A 367 -15.42 -21.09 26.95
CA GLY A 367 -14.03 -21.20 27.41
C GLY A 367 -13.36 -19.82 27.49
N PRO A 368 -12.27 -19.66 28.25
CA PRO A 368 -11.58 -18.38 28.33
C PRO A 368 -10.88 -18.02 27.01
N ARG A 369 -10.85 -16.74 26.67
CA ARG A 369 -10.21 -16.21 25.46
C ARG A 369 -9.37 -14.98 25.80
N ILE A 370 -8.11 -15.00 25.34
CA ILE A 370 -7.18 -13.88 25.48
C ILE A 370 -6.58 -13.62 24.10
N ILE A 371 -6.97 -12.52 23.45
CA ILE A 371 -6.47 -12.14 22.13
C ILE A 371 -5.64 -10.89 22.26
N TYR A 372 -4.40 -10.98 21.80
CA TYR A 372 -3.53 -9.83 21.60
C TYR A 372 -3.59 -9.37 20.14
N SER A 373 -3.87 -8.09 19.91
CA SER A 373 -3.86 -7.48 18.58
C SER A 373 -2.70 -6.49 18.51
N PRO A 374 -1.60 -6.80 17.80
CA PRO A 374 -0.48 -5.87 17.67
C PRO A 374 -0.90 -4.64 16.86
N GLN A 375 -0.22 -3.52 17.12
CA GLN A 375 -0.28 -2.38 16.21
C GLN A 375 0.46 -2.71 14.91
N ILE A 376 -0.23 -2.57 13.79
CA ILE A 376 0.31 -2.81 12.46
C ILE A 376 0.81 -1.49 11.88
N SER A 377 2.03 -1.49 11.36
CA SER A 377 2.62 -0.37 10.64
C SER A 377 2.84 -0.78 9.20
N ASP A 378 3.00 0.19 8.30
CA ASP A 378 3.29 -0.09 6.89
C ASP A 378 4.78 0.10 6.61
N ILE A 379 5.49 -0.99 6.41
CA ILE A 379 6.94 -1.05 6.39
C ILE A 379 7.39 -1.81 5.14
N ARG A 380 8.21 -1.14 4.31
CA ARG A 380 8.86 -1.76 3.17
C ARG A 380 9.99 -2.67 3.67
N ALA A 381 9.89 -3.96 3.40
CA ALA A 381 10.75 -5.00 3.96
C ALA A 381 12.22 -4.89 3.54
N THR A 382 12.55 -4.14 2.48
CA THR A 382 13.95 -3.86 2.08
C THR A 382 14.76 -3.10 3.15
N SER A 383 14.08 -2.60 4.19
CA SER A 383 14.69 -1.94 5.35
C SER A 383 14.83 -2.85 6.59
N LEU A 384 14.43 -4.13 6.51
CA LEU A 384 14.34 -5.05 7.63
C LEU A 384 15.22 -6.29 7.41
N ASP A 385 16.08 -6.61 8.38
CA ASP A 385 16.84 -7.88 8.40
C ASP A 385 16.21 -8.90 9.36
N ASP A 386 15.91 -8.49 10.61
CA ASP A 386 15.23 -9.28 11.64
C ASP A 386 14.19 -8.39 12.35
N TYR A 387 12.90 -8.54 12.03
CA TYR A 387 11.83 -7.77 12.67
C TYR A 387 11.01 -8.64 13.62
N SER A 388 11.03 -8.25 14.90
CA SER A 388 10.19 -8.84 15.94
C SER A 388 9.46 -7.74 16.70
N VAL A 389 8.20 -7.99 17.04
CA VAL A 389 7.41 -7.11 17.91
C VAL A 389 7.39 -7.71 19.30
N SER A 390 7.98 -7.01 20.26
CA SER A 390 7.95 -7.40 21.67
C SER A 390 7.01 -6.50 22.46
N ASP A 391 6.24 -7.08 23.37
CA ASP A 391 5.33 -6.37 24.25
C ASP A 391 5.29 -7.03 25.65
N GLN A 392 4.85 -6.30 26.67
CA GLN A 392 4.71 -6.78 28.04
C GLN A 392 3.39 -6.33 28.65
N PHE A 393 2.72 -7.22 29.35
CA PHE A 393 1.48 -6.91 30.06
C PHE A 393 1.27 -7.87 31.24
N ALA A 394 0.27 -7.60 32.07
CA ALA A 394 -0.10 -8.48 33.16
C ALA A 394 -1.60 -8.71 33.22
N VAL A 395 -2.01 -9.95 33.45
CA VAL A 395 -3.40 -10.33 33.68
C VAL A 395 -3.54 -11.04 35.03
N ASN A 396 -4.68 -10.89 35.67
CA ASN A 396 -5.09 -11.72 36.79
C ASN A 396 -5.99 -12.81 36.23
N ILE A 397 -5.70 -14.07 36.53
CA ILE A 397 -6.56 -15.18 36.13
C ILE A 397 -7.32 -15.69 37.35
N GLU A 398 -8.57 -16.07 37.16
CA GLU A 398 -9.38 -16.74 38.17
C GLU A 398 -9.48 -18.23 37.83
N HIS A 399 -9.17 -19.08 38.80
CA HIS A 399 -9.28 -20.53 38.67
C HIS A 399 -10.68 -21.03 39.09
N PRO A 400 -11.12 -22.22 38.63
CA PRO A 400 -12.42 -22.78 39.01
C PRO A 400 -12.65 -22.97 40.51
N ASP A 401 -11.60 -23.00 41.33
CA ASP A 401 -11.68 -23.08 42.78
C ASP A 401 -11.81 -21.70 43.48
N GLY A 402 -11.91 -20.62 42.68
CA GLY A 402 -11.99 -19.23 43.15
C GLY A 402 -10.66 -18.65 43.63
N SER A 403 -9.54 -19.35 43.39
CA SER A 403 -8.22 -18.78 43.59
C SER A 403 -7.82 -17.89 42.41
N GLU A 404 -7.08 -16.82 42.69
CA GLU A 404 -6.63 -15.86 41.68
C GLU A 404 -5.12 -15.87 41.57
N ARG A 405 -4.57 -15.66 40.37
CA ARG A 405 -3.13 -15.56 40.15
C ARG A 405 -2.79 -14.42 39.20
N ARG A 406 -1.85 -13.56 39.59
CA ARG A 406 -1.25 -12.60 38.66
C ARG A 406 -0.26 -13.30 37.73
N VAL A 407 -0.37 -13.05 36.44
CA VAL A 407 0.53 -13.53 35.40
C VAL A 407 1.13 -12.34 34.66
N ASP A 408 2.44 -12.15 34.80
CA ASP A 408 3.20 -11.17 34.01
C ASP A 408 3.68 -11.85 32.71
N VAL A 409 3.39 -11.24 31.56
CA VAL A 409 3.66 -11.80 30.24
C VAL A 409 4.69 -10.94 29.51
N ALA A 410 5.74 -11.59 29.01
CA ALA A 410 6.56 -11.05 27.93
C ALA A 410 6.17 -11.76 26.62
N LEU A 411 5.69 -11.00 25.65
CA LEU A 411 5.23 -11.49 24.36
C LEU A 411 6.23 -11.08 23.28
N ASP A 412 6.77 -12.05 22.55
CA ASP A 412 7.66 -11.87 21.42
C ASP A 412 6.98 -12.42 20.15
N LEU A 413 6.67 -11.54 19.20
CA LEU A 413 6.06 -11.89 17.93
C LEU A 413 7.10 -11.84 16.81
N THR A 414 7.30 -12.96 16.12
CA THR A 414 8.26 -13.08 15.03
C THR A 414 7.55 -12.99 13.69
N VAL A 415 8.00 -12.10 12.82
CA VAL A 415 7.44 -11.99 11.46
C VAL A 415 7.79 -13.24 10.65
N ASP A 416 6.82 -13.71 9.87
CA ASP A 416 7.06 -14.86 9.04
C ASP A 416 7.93 -14.49 7.82
N PRO A 417 8.88 -15.35 7.41
CA PRO A 417 9.63 -15.14 6.17
C PRO A 417 8.76 -14.90 4.93
N CYS A 418 7.57 -15.49 4.84
CA CYS A 418 6.66 -15.23 3.73
C CYS A 418 6.15 -13.77 3.72
N ASP A 419 5.92 -13.15 4.88
CA ASP A 419 5.54 -11.74 4.96
C ASP A 419 6.69 -10.82 4.51
N LEU A 420 7.94 -11.13 4.91
CA LEU A 420 9.13 -10.36 4.53
C LEU A 420 9.44 -10.42 3.04
N GLU A 421 9.24 -11.59 2.43
CA GLU A 421 9.57 -11.83 1.02
C GLU A 421 8.41 -11.52 0.07
N ALA A 422 7.17 -11.67 0.52
CA ALA A 422 5.98 -11.66 -0.34
C ALA A 422 4.78 -10.91 0.22
N GLY A 423 4.94 -10.04 1.21
CA GLY A 423 3.91 -9.07 1.58
C GLY A 423 3.62 -8.06 0.45
N ASP A 424 2.38 -7.55 0.37
CA ASP A 424 1.94 -6.63 -0.69
C ASP A 424 1.69 -5.22 -0.15
N ALA A 425 2.07 -4.20 -0.93
CA ALA A 425 1.85 -2.81 -0.56
C ALA A 425 0.35 -2.50 -0.52
N LEU A 426 -0.09 -1.69 0.45
CA LEU A 426 -1.50 -1.33 0.65
C LEU A 426 -2.44 -2.53 0.92
N ASP A 427 -1.90 -3.67 1.35
CA ASP A 427 -2.69 -4.84 1.70
C ASP A 427 -3.38 -4.70 3.07
N LEU A 428 -4.67 -4.34 3.02
CA LEU A 428 -5.53 -4.21 4.19
C LEU A 428 -5.80 -5.53 4.95
N GLY A 429 -5.54 -6.68 4.32
CA GLY A 429 -5.60 -8.02 4.90
C GLY A 429 -4.25 -8.54 5.40
N GLY A 430 -3.16 -7.88 5.05
CA GLY A 430 -1.80 -8.23 5.44
C GLY A 430 -1.41 -7.74 6.83
N VAL A 431 -0.13 -7.93 7.17
CA VAL A 431 0.48 -7.48 8.43
C VAL A 431 1.34 -6.22 8.27
N GLY A 432 1.13 -5.48 7.18
CA GLY A 432 1.76 -4.19 6.92
C GLY A 432 3.24 -4.26 6.56
N ILE A 433 3.81 -5.44 6.41
CA ILE A 433 5.17 -5.61 5.86
C ILE A 433 5.03 -5.99 4.40
N TYR A 434 5.77 -5.32 3.51
CA TYR A 434 5.60 -5.52 2.07
C TYR A 434 6.89 -5.39 1.27
N ARG A 435 6.86 -5.98 0.07
CA ARG A 435 7.79 -5.73 -1.03
C ARG A 435 7.03 -5.32 -2.27
N LEU A 436 7.55 -4.32 -2.99
CA LEU A 436 7.04 -4.02 -4.32
C LEU A 436 7.33 -5.21 -5.24
N PRO A 437 6.51 -5.43 -6.29
CA PRO A 437 6.71 -6.51 -7.24
C PRO A 437 8.18 -6.65 -7.67
N ASN A 438 8.81 -5.56 -8.11
CA ASN A 438 10.20 -5.54 -8.60
C ASN A 438 11.28 -5.84 -7.53
N GLU A 439 10.92 -5.98 -6.26
CA GLU A 439 11.83 -6.27 -5.13
C GLU A 439 11.77 -7.71 -4.63
N ILE A 440 10.81 -8.49 -5.13
CA ILE A 440 10.60 -9.88 -4.69
C ILE A 440 11.66 -10.78 -5.32
N ASP A 441 12.42 -11.49 -4.50
CA ASP A 441 13.17 -12.67 -4.95
C ASP A 441 12.19 -13.86 -5.00
N LEU A 442 11.74 -14.21 -6.20
CA LEU A 442 10.68 -15.20 -6.38
C LEU A 442 11.06 -16.59 -5.85
N LEU A 443 12.33 -16.99 -5.88
CA LEU A 443 12.74 -18.33 -5.43
C LEU A 443 12.81 -18.40 -3.90
N ALA A 444 13.38 -17.36 -3.27
CA ALA A 444 13.37 -17.24 -1.82
C ALA A 444 11.94 -17.13 -1.27
N ALA A 445 11.13 -16.26 -1.89
CA ALA A 445 9.72 -16.07 -1.54
C ALA A 445 8.89 -17.34 -1.71
N LEU A 446 9.14 -18.13 -2.78
CA LEU A 446 8.41 -19.37 -3.01
C LEU A 446 8.67 -20.36 -1.88
N SER A 447 9.94 -20.57 -1.53
CA SER A 447 10.30 -21.47 -0.44
C SER A 447 9.73 -21.02 0.90
N ALA A 448 9.76 -19.71 1.18
CA ALA A 448 9.22 -19.14 2.41
C ALA A 448 7.70 -19.33 2.50
N CYS A 449 6.97 -19.01 1.43
CA CYS A 449 5.52 -19.07 1.41
C CYS A 449 4.94 -20.48 1.31
N GLU A 450 5.62 -21.41 0.63
CA GLU A 450 5.24 -22.83 0.66
C GLU A 450 5.33 -23.38 2.10
N ALA A 451 6.41 -23.06 2.82
CA ALA A 451 6.56 -23.45 4.23
C ALA A 451 5.51 -22.79 5.14
N ALA A 452 5.16 -21.54 4.90
CA ALA A 452 4.13 -20.83 5.66
C ALA A 452 2.73 -21.46 5.46
N VAL A 453 2.36 -21.77 4.22
CA VAL A 453 1.08 -22.45 3.89
C VAL A 453 1.06 -23.90 4.37
N GLU A 454 2.19 -24.62 4.37
CA GLU A 454 2.25 -25.97 4.95
C GLU A 454 2.01 -25.93 6.47
N ARG A 455 2.57 -24.93 7.16
CA ARG A 455 2.42 -24.76 8.61
C ARG A 455 1.03 -24.28 9.00
N ASP A 456 0.42 -23.39 8.22
CA ASP A 456 -0.91 -22.83 8.47
C ASP A 456 -1.76 -22.74 7.20
N PRO A 457 -2.34 -23.88 6.74
CA PRO A 457 -3.06 -23.95 5.48
C PRO A 457 -4.34 -23.12 5.43
N GLU A 458 -4.93 -22.76 6.57
CA GLU A 458 -6.17 -21.97 6.60
C GLU A 458 -5.90 -20.46 6.60
N ASN A 459 -4.63 -20.06 6.68
CA ASN A 459 -4.24 -18.66 6.64
C ASN A 459 -4.41 -18.06 5.25
N ALA A 460 -5.50 -17.34 5.06
CA ALA A 460 -5.83 -16.71 3.77
C ALA A 460 -4.75 -15.75 3.27
N ARG A 461 -4.01 -15.09 4.17
CA ARG A 461 -2.88 -14.21 3.84
C ARG A 461 -1.72 -15.00 3.24
N PHE A 462 -1.26 -16.09 3.86
CA PHE A 462 -0.17 -16.88 3.30
C PHE A 462 -0.53 -17.50 1.95
N ARG A 463 -1.80 -17.91 1.76
CA ARG A 463 -2.29 -18.33 0.45
C ARG A 463 -2.22 -17.21 -0.58
N TYR A 464 -2.67 -16.01 -0.23
CA TYR A 464 -2.57 -14.85 -1.12
C TYR A 464 -1.12 -14.54 -1.51
N GLN A 465 -0.21 -14.48 -0.52
CA GLN A 465 1.21 -14.21 -0.74
C GLN A 465 1.88 -15.29 -1.60
N LEU A 466 1.60 -16.57 -1.34
CA LEU A 466 2.05 -17.68 -2.19
C LEU A 466 1.53 -17.54 -3.63
N GLY A 467 0.25 -17.16 -3.79
CA GLY A 467 -0.35 -16.89 -5.08
C GLY A 467 0.37 -15.77 -5.85
N ARG A 468 0.74 -14.66 -5.18
CA ARG A 468 1.53 -13.57 -5.79
C ARG A 468 2.87 -14.07 -6.32
N VAL A 469 3.60 -14.87 -5.52
CA VAL A 469 4.89 -15.43 -5.93
C VAL A 469 4.73 -16.38 -7.11
N GLN A 470 3.72 -17.25 -7.07
CA GLN A 470 3.43 -18.18 -8.16
C GLN A 470 3.02 -17.43 -9.44
N GLN A 471 2.26 -16.34 -9.33
CA GLN A 471 1.94 -15.47 -10.46
C GLN A 471 3.21 -14.85 -11.05
N GLY A 472 4.12 -14.32 -10.22
CA GLY A 472 5.40 -13.79 -10.67
C GLY A 472 6.27 -14.84 -11.39
N LEU A 473 6.17 -16.10 -10.99
CA LEU A 473 6.83 -17.25 -11.64
C LEU A 473 6.12 -17.77 -12.90
N GLY A 474 4.94 -17.23 -13.25
CA GLY A 474 4.10 -17.74 -14.35
C GLY A 474 3.38 -19.06 -14.04
N ARG A 475 3.33 -19.49 -12.77
CA ARG A 475 2.64 -20.69 -12.28
C ARG A 475 1.15 -20.39 -12.04
N LEU A 476 0.46 -20.01 -13.10
CA LEU A 476 -0.88 -19.40 -13.02
C LEU A 476 -1.97 -20.34 -12.47
N GLU A 477 -1.90 -21.64 -12.76
CA GLU A 477 -2.83 -22.63 -12.19
C GLU A 477 -2.74 -22.69 -10.66
N GLN A 478 -1.51 -22.77 -10.14
CA GLN A 478 -1.29 -22.80 -8.69
C GLN A 478 -1.64 -21.44 -8.06
N ALA A 479 -1.28 -20.34 -8.72
CA ALA A 479 -1.61 -19.00 -8.27
C ALA A 479 -3.13 -18.81 -8.17
N PHE A 480 -3.87 -19.23 -9.19
CA PHE A 480 -5.33 -19.18 -9.22
C PHE A 480 -5.95 -19.95 -8.05
N ALA A 481 -5.54 -21.21 -7.83
CA ALA A 481 -6.04 -22.01 -6.71
C ALA A 481 -5.75 -21.37 -5.33
N ASN A 482 -4.58 -20.76 -5.18
CA ASN A 482 -4.22 -20.06 -3.95
C ASN A 482 -5.01 -18.76 -3.76
N PHE A 483 -5.27 -18.00 -4.83
CA PHE A 483 -6.12 -16.83 -4.76
C PHE A 483 -7.59 -17.18 -4.49
N GLU A 484 -8.12 -18.28 -5.04
CA GLU A 484 -9.46 -18.77 -4.71
C GLU A 484 -9.55 -19.09 -3.22
N ALA A 485 -8.65 -19.92 -2.71
CA ALA A 485 -8.65 -20.28 -1.30
C ALA A 485 -8.39 -19.08 -0.37
N ALA A 486 -7.59 -18.10 -0.78
CA ALA A 486 -7.44 -16.84 -0.06
C ALA A 486 -8.73 -16.00 -0.06
N SER A 487 -9.42 -15.90 -1.20
CA SER A 487 -10.70 -15.20 -1.32
C SER A 487 -11.81 -15.87 -0.49
N GLU A 488 -11.87 -17.20 -0.50
CA GLU A 488 -12.77 -17.99 0.35
C GLU A 488 -12.48 -17.79 1.83
N GLY A 489 -11.19 -17.70 2.20
CA GLY A 489 -10.73 -17.32 3.53
C GLY A 489 -10.90 -15.83 3.89
N GLY A 490 -11.49 -15.03 2.99
CA GLY A 490 -11.83 -13.63 3.23
C GLY A 490 -10.69 -12.63 2.99
N HIS A 491 -9.61 -13.01 2.30
CA HIS A 491 -8.52 -12.10 1.99
C HIS A 491 -8.92 -11.07 0.92
N LEU A 492 -8.96 -9.78 1.28
CA LEU A 492 -9.47 -8.71 0.40
C LEU A 492 -8.71 -8.63 -0.93
N ARG A 493 -7.38 -8.63 -0.90
CA ARG A 493 -6.54 -8.50 -2.10
C ARG A 493 -6.71 -9.64 -3.11
N ALA A 494 -7.21 -10.80 -2.68
CA ALA A 494 -7.44 -11.93 -3.57
C ALA A 494 -8.55 -11.63 -4.58
N LEU A 495 -9.50 -10.76 -4.26
CA LEU A 495 -10.57 -10.32 -5.17
C LEU A 495 -9.98 -9.63 -6.42
N HIS A 496 -9.00 -8.74 -6.21
CA HIS A 496 -8.30 -8.10 -7.32
C HIS A 496 -7.53 -9.12 -8.16
N ALA A 497 -6.74 -9.98 -7.51
CA ALA A 497 -5.91 -10.98 -8.19
C ALA A 497 -6.76 -11.93 -9.07
N LEU A 498 -7.86 -12.44 -8.53
CA LEU A 498 -8.82 -13.27 -9.28
C LEU A 498 -9.46 -12.49 -10.43
N SER A 499 -9.89 -11.25 -10.20
CA SER A 499 -10.43 -10.40 -11.26
C SER A 499 -9.46 -10.24 -12.43
N VAL A 500 -8.16 -10.07 -12.15
CA VAL A 500 -7.13 -10.01 -13.18
C VAL A 500 -7.10 -11.30 -14.01
N LEU A 501 -7.04 -12.46 -13.35
CA LEU A 501 -6.97 -13.77 -14.01
C LEU A 501 -8.23 -14.11 -14.83
N PHE A 502 -9.42 -13.71 -14.36
CA PHE A 502 -10.67 -13.92 -15.08
C PHE A 502 -10.81 -13.03 -16.32
N SER A 503 -10.25 -11.81 -16.29
CA SER A 503 -10.48 -10.79 -17.33
C SER A 503 -9.37 -10.63 -18.37
N THR A 504 -8.13 -11.03 -18.07
CA THR A 504 -7.00 -10.82 -18.98
C THR A 504 -7.06 -11.72 -20.22
N ASP A 505 -6.61 -11.21 -21.36
CA ASP A 505 -6.42 -11.94 -22.62
C ASP A 505 -5.00 -12.54 -22.74
N GLN A 506 -4.11 -12.23 -21.80
CA GLN A 506 -2.69 -12.66 -21.82
C GLN A 506 -2.46 -14.07 -21.26
N ILE A 507 -3.53 -14.81 -20.95
CA ILE A 507 -3.45 -16.17 -20.42
C ILE A 507 -3.86 -17.16 -21.51
N ASP A 508 -3.02 -18.18 -21.72
CA ASP A 508 -3.41 -19.35 -22.50
C ASP A 508 -4.41 -20.18 -21.67
N ARG A 509 -5.70 -20.01 -21.99
CA ARG A 509 -6.81 -20.66 -21.28
C ARG A 509 -6.91 -22.14 -21.58
N GLU A 510 -6.42 -22.61 -22.74
CA GLU A 510 -6.38 -24.03 -23.06
C GLU A 510 -5.30 -24.73 -22.22
N ALA A 511 -4.15 -24.07 -22.02
CA ALA A 511 -3.07 -24.61 -21.23
C ALA A 511 -3.36 -24.58 -19.72
N THR A 512 -3.92 -23.49 -19.20
CA THR A 512 -4.13 -23.27 -17.76
C THR A 512 -5.48 -23.75 -17.22
N GLY A 513 -6.48 -23.88 -18.08
CA GLY A 513 -7.86 -24.19 -17.65
C GLY A 513 -8.55 -23.07 -16.86
N ILE A 514 -7.96 -21.88 -16.74
CA ILE A 514 -8.59 -20.73 -16.06
C ILE A 514 -9.66 -20.12 -16.98
N PRO A 515 -10.94 -20.13 -16.60
CA PRO A 515 -12.02 -19.68 -17.47
C PRO A 515 -12.02 -18.15 -17.64
N GLU A 516 -12.48 -17.67 -18.80
CA GLU A 516 -12.77 -16.25 -18.96
C GLU A 516 -14.10 -15.93 -18.29
N ASN A 517 -14.14 -14.88 -17.47
CA ASN A 517 -15.38 -14.42 -16.86
C ASN A 517 -15.35 -12.92 -16.54
N GLN A 518 -15.68 -12.09 -17.53
CA GLN A 518 -15.71 -10.62 -17.39
C GLN A 518 -16.74 -10.15 -16.36
N GLU A 519 -17.88 -10.84 -16.23
CA GLU A 519 -18.94 -10.47 -15.29
C GLU A 519 -18.51 -10.71 -13.84
N LEU A 520 -17.95 -11.90 -13.56
CA LEU A 520 -17.40 -12.20 -12.24
C LEU A 520 -16.20 -11.31 -11.92
N ALA A 521 -15.33 -11.04 -12.89
CA ALA A 521 -14.21 -10.12 -12.71
C ALA A 521 -14.68 -8.74 -12.26
N ARG A 522 -15.77 -8.23 -12.86
CA ARG A 522 -16.39 -6.95 -12.48
C ARG A 522 -17.03 -7.02 -11.09
N GLU A 523 -17.77 -8.08 -10.77
CA GLU A 523 -18.36 -8.28 -9.44
C GLU A 523 -17.30 -8.28 -8.33
N LEU A 524 -16.17 -8.96 -8.56
CA LEU A 524 -15.05 -9.01 -7.62
C LEU A 524 -14.43 -7.61 -7.41
N LEU A 525 -14.30 -6.80 -8.48
CA LEU A 525 -13.80 -5.43 -8.37
C LEU A 525 -14.76 -4.52 -7.61
N GLU A 526 -16.06 -4.64 -7.87
CA GLU A 526 -17.10 -3.89 -7.15
C GLU A 526 -17.07 -4.22 -5.64
N ARG A 527 -16.97 -5.50 -5.31
CA ARG A 527 -16.84 -5.96 -3.92
C ARG A 527 -15.54 -5.51 -3.28
N GLY A 528 -14.41 -5.60 -3.97
CA GLY A 528 -13.13 -5.12 -3.44
C GLY A 528 -13.12 -3.61 -3.20
N THR A 529 -13.75 -2.85 -4.12
CA THR A 529 -13.92 -1.39 -4.01
C THR A 529 -14.76 -1.02 -2.79
N SER A 530 -15.89 -1.71 -2.56
CA SER A 530 -16.74 -1.43 -1.39
C SER A 530 -16.10 -1.80 -0.05
N LEU A 531 -15.10 -2.66 -0.06
CA LEU A 531 -14.27 -3.03 1.09
C LEU A 531 -13.04 -2.12 1.27
N GLY A 532 -12.86 -1.12 0.41
CA GLY A 532 -11.82 -0.10 0.57
C GLY A 532 -10.44 -0.48 -0.01
N ASP A 533 -10.33 -1.56 -0.80
CA ASP A 533 -9.05 -1.94 -1.40
C ASP A 533 -8.69 -1.01 -2.59
N PRO A 534 -7.53 -0.32 -2.56
CA PRO A 534 -7.14 0.63 -3.61
C PRO A 534 -6.88 -0.02 -4.98
N TYR A 535 -6.57 -1.31 -5.06
CA TYR A 535 -6.29 -1.95 -6.35
C TYR A 535 -7.54 -2.29 -7.15
N PRO A 536 -8.63 -2.84 -6.56
CA PRO A 536 -9.95 -2.85 -7.19
C PRO A 536 -10.42 -1.48 -7.62
N MET A 537 -10.27 -0.45 -6.76
CA MET A 537 -10.58 0.94 -7.12
C MET A 537 -9.81 1.37 -8.36
N HIS A 538 -8.50 1.12 -8.40
CA HIS A 538 -7.67 1.42 -9.55
C HIS A 538 -8.14 0.70 -10.82
N ARG A 539 -8.32 -0.62 -10.75
CA ARG A 539 -8.62 -1.42 -11.94
C ARG A 539 -10.01 -1.13 -12.49
N LEU A 540 -11.01 -1.04 -11.63
CA LEU A 540 -12.36 -0.61 -12.00
C LEU A 540 -12.36 0.84 -12.48
N GLY A 541 -11.63 1.70 -11.77
CA GLY A 541 -11.46 3.11 -12.10
C GLY A 541 -10.92 3.32 -13.52
N LYS A 542 -9.83 2.64 -13.84
CA LYS A 542 -9.23 2.61 -15.18
C LYS A 542 -10.20 2.07 -16.24
N GLN A 543 -10.90 0.97 -15.95
CA GLN A 543 -11.88 0.40 -16.88
C GLN A 543 -13.00 1.39 -17.19
N LEU A 544 -13.60 1.99 -16.16
CA LEU A 544 -14.70 2.93 -16.31
C LEU A 544 -14.25 4.25 -16.95
N LEU A 545 -13.07 4.77 -16.61
CA LEU A 545 -12.54 6.00 -17.18
C LEU A 545 -12.26 5.87 -18.68
N ASN A 546 -11.69 4.73 -19.11
CA ASN A 546 -11.30 4.52 -20.50
C ASN A 546 -12.45 3.97 -21.37
N ASN A 547 -13.30 3.10 -20.80
CA ASN A 547 -14.29 2.32 -21.56
C ASN A 547 -15.75 2.58 -21.12
N GLY A 548 -16.00 3.48 -20.17
CA GLY A 548 -17.36 3.83 -19.74
C GLY A 548 -18.19 4.40 -20.89
N GLU A 549 -19.40 3.86 -21.10
CA GLU A 549 -20.29 4.26 -22.18
C GLU A 549 -20.90 5.65 -21.92
N THR A 550 -21.11 5.97 -20.65
CA THR A 550 -21.69 7.22 -20.19
C THR A 550 -20.67 8.13 -19.49
N GLU A 551 -20.96 9.43 -19.45
CA GLU A 551 -20.14 10.38 -18.68
C GLU A 551 -20.15 10.06 -17.18
N ALA A 552 -21.26 9.56 -16.65
CA ALA A 552 -21.39 9.16 -15.25
C ALA A 552 -20.47 7.97 -14.91
N GLU A 553 -20.31 7.02 -15.82
CA GLU A 553 -19.38 5.90 -15.64
C GLU A 553 -17.92 6.39 -15.67
N ARG A 554 -17.56 7.22 -16.65
CA ARG A 554 -16.20 7.78 -16.71
C ARG A 554 -15.88 8.62 -15.48
N GLN A 555 -16.85 9.38 -14.99
CA GLN A 555 -16.74 10.13 -13.74
C GLN A 555 -16.42 9.22 -12.57
N ARG A 556 -17.22 8.18 -12.38
CA ARG A 556 -16.97 7.18 -11.34
C ARG A 556 -15.59 6.58 -11.50
N GLY A 557 -15.15 6.34 -12.74
CA GLY A 557 -13.81 5.86 -13.05
C GLY A 557 -12.70 6.77 -12.51
N PHE A 558 -12.80 8.06 -12.78
CA PHE A 558 -11.89 9.07 -12.27
C PHE A 558 -11.92 9.17 -10.74
N GLU A 559 -13.11 9.19 -10.12
CA GLU A 559 -13.26 9.25 -8.67
C GLU A 559 -12.60 8.06 -7.97
N LEU A 560 -12.76 6.85 -8.51
CA LEU A 560 -12.12 5.65 -7.97
C LEU A 560 -10.59 5.72 -8.08
N LEU A 561 -10.06 6.23 -9.20
CA LEU A 561 -8.61 6.40 -9.37
C LEU A 561 -8.04 7.40 -8.36
N GLU A 562 -8.75 8.49 -8.12
CA GLU A 562 -8.35 9.48 -7.14
C GLU A 562 -8.46 8.97 -5.69
N SER A 563 -9.50 8.21 -5.35
CA SER A 563 -9.60 7.58 -4.02
C SER A 563 -8.45 6.60 -3.79
N ALA A 564 -8.07 5.81 -4.81
CA ALA A 564 -6.89 4.95 -4.73
C ALA A 564 -5.60 5.76 -4.59
N LEU A 565 -5.47 6.88 -5.32
CA LEU A 565 -4.31 7.77 -5.25
C LEU A 565 -4.11 8.35 -3.86
N GLU A 566 -5.17 8.78 -3.18
CA GLU A 566 -5.09 9.33 -1.82
C GLU A 566 -4.63 8.30 -0.77
N LEU A 567 -4.72 7.01 -1.10
CA LEU A 567 -4.13 5.92 -0.32
C LEU A 567 -2.68 5.61 -0.72
N GLY A 568 -2.09 6.43 -1.60
CA GLY A 568 -0.72 6.31 -2.08
C GLY A 568 -0.55 5.38 -3.30
N HIS A 569 -1.62 4.97 -3.98
CA HIS A 569 -1.55 4.00 -5.08
C HIS A 569 -0.90 4.60 -6.34
N THR A 570 0.37 4.25 -6.59
CA THR A 570 1.21 4.84 -7.66
C THR A 570 0.71 4.51 -9.07
N TYR A 571 0.13 3.33 -9.30
CA TYR A 571 -0.46 3.03 -10.62
C TYR A 571 -1.63 3.96 -10.96
N SER A 572 -2.40 4.42 -9.98
CA SER A 572 -3.49 5.38 -10.23
C SER A 572 -2.95 6.77 -10.57
N MET A 573 -1.85 7.19 -9.91
CA MET A 573 -1.12 8.40 -10.29
C MET A 573 -0.61 8.31 -11.73
N ASN A 574 -0.04 7.18 -12.12
CA ASN A 574 0.44 6.95 -13.47
C ASN A 574 -0.70 6.99 -14.51
N GLU A 575 -1.82 6.33 -14.24
CA GLU A 575 -2.98 6.33 -15.15
C GLU A 575 -3.56 7.74 -15.33
N LEU A 576 -3.80 8.48 -14.24
CA LEU A 576 -4.30 9.85 -14.32
C LEU A 576 -3.30 10.77 -15.02
N GLY A 577 -2.00 10.60 -14.75
CA GLY A 577 -0.94 11.34 -15.42
C GLY A 577 -0.99 11.17 -16.93
N ILE A 578 -1.04 9.92 -17.42
CA ILE A 578 -1.13 9.63 -18.85
C ILE A 578 -2.47 10.09 -19.45
N TYR A 579 -3.57 9.94 -18.72
CA TYR A 579 -4.90 10.38 -19.16
C TYR A 579 -4.91 11.87 -19.54
N PHE A 580 -4.39 12.74 -18.66
CA PHE A 580 -4.33 14.18 -18.92
C PHE A 580 -3.23 14.59 -19.91
N LEU A 581 -2.28 13.70 -20.23
CA LEU A 581 -1.24 13.92 -21.25
C LEU A 581 -1.63 13.43 -22.65
N ASN A 582 -2.82 12.86 -22.81
CA ASN A 582 -3.30 12.41 -24.11
C ASN A 582 -3.78 13.59 -24.98
N LYS A 583 -2.98 13.99 -25.98
CA LYS A 583 -3.25 15.11 -26.89
C LYS A 583 -4.54 14.99 -27.69
N ASP A 584 -5.02 13.76 -27.90
CA ASP A 584 -6.24 13.50 -28.67
C ASP A 584 -7.50 13.51 -27.78
N SER A 585 -7.35 13.71 -26.47
CA SER A 585 -8.43 13.75 -25.49
C SER A 585 -8.98 15.17 -25.30
N ASP A 586 -10.30 15.28 -25.13
CA ASP A 586 -10.97 16.51 -24.67
C ASP A 586 -10.56 16.91 -23.23
N HIS A 587 -9.80 16.05 -22.56
CA HIS A 587 -9.24 16.25 -21.22
C HIS A 587 -7.72 16.44 -21.25
N TYR A 588 -7.15 16.86 -22.37
CA TYR A 588 -5.72 17.19 -22.44
C TYR A 588 -5.38 18.39 -21.57
N ILE A 589 -4.78 18.14 -20.40
CA ILE A 589 -4.33 19.14 -19.43
C ILE A 589 -2.92 18.77 -18.97
N PRO A 590 -1.87 19.13 -19.74
CA PRO A 590 -0.52 18.62 -19.54
C PRO A 590 0.09 18.96 -18.20
N GLU A 591 -0.17 20.18 -17.71
CA GLU A 591 0.27 20.60 -16.39
C GLU A 591 -0.24 19.64 -15.31
N ARG A 592 -1.54 19.33 -15.35
CA ARG A 592 -2.19 18.38 -14.44
C ARG A 592 -1.60 16.98 -14.56
N GLY A 593 -1.46 16.48 -15.78
CA GLY A 593 -0.88 15.16 -16.03
C GLY A 593 0.55 15.04 -15.50
N MET A 594 1.37 16.08 -15.66
CA MET A 594 2.71 16.12 -15.11
C MET A 594 2.71 16.07 -13.58
N ARG A 595 1.80 16.76 -12.89
CA ARG A 595 1.73 16.73 -11.42
C ARG A 595 1.48 15.32 -10.89
N TYR A 596 0.57 14.56 -11.51
CA TYR A 596 0.36 13.16 -11.14
C TYR A 596 1.61 12.29 -11.35
N LEU A 597 2.30 12.43 -12.49
CA LEU A 597 3.53 11.69 -12.73
C LEU A 597 4.65 12.06 -11.76
N ARG A 598 4.73 13.32 -11.31
CA ARG A 598 5.66 13.77 -10.27
C ARG A 598 5.32 13.22 -8.89
N ALA A 599 4.03 13.08 -8.56
CA ALA A 599 3.61 12.42 -7.33
C ALA A 599 4.01 10.93 -7.30
N SER A 600 3.95 10.24 -8.46
CA SER A 600 4.44 8.88 -8.64
C SER A 600 5.98 8.81 -8.50
N GLU A 601 6.70 9.75 -9.12
CA GLU A 601 8.17 9.90 -8.99
C GLU A 601 8.61 10.09 -7.53
N ALA A 602 7.91 10.93 -6.76
CA ALA A 602 8.22 11.21 -5.36
C ALA A 602 8.10 9.97 -4.46
N ARG A 603 7.42 8.92 -4.93
CA ARG A 603 7.29 7.59 -4.30
C ARG A 603 8.24 6.56 -4.91
N GLU A 604 9.17 7.00 -5.74
CA GLU A 604 10.18 6.18 -6.41
C GLU A 604 9.61 5.06 -7.29
N ASP A 605 8.40 5.26 -7.83
CA ASP A 605 7.71 4.29 -8.67
C ASP A 605 8.42 4.11 -10.03
N ILE A 606 8.72 2.87 -10.39
CA ILE A 606 9.48 2.55 -11.61
C ILE A 606 8.71 2.92 -12.89
N TYR A 607 7.38 2.89 -12.86
CA TYR A 607 6.54 3.27 -14.00
C TYR A 607 6.35 4.79 -14.06
N GLY A 608 6.31 5.47 -12.92
CA GLY A 608 6.38 6.93 -12.82
C GLY A 608 7.64 7.48 -13.49
N TYR A 609 8.80 6.90 -13.18
CA TYR A 609 10.05 7.23 -13.87
C TYR A 609 9.97 6.96 -15.39
N ALA A 610 9.46 5.80 -15.81
CA ALA A 610 9.35 5.46 -17.23
C ALA A 610 8.38 6.41 -17.99
N ASN A 611 7.29 6.83 -17.36
CA ASN A 611 6.31 7.76 -17.92
C ASN A 611 6.90 9.17 -18.05
N LEU A 612 7.63 9.66 -17.04
CA LEU A 612 8.34 10.95 -17.13
C LEU A 612 9.41 10.93 -18.22
N ALA A 613 10.16 9.83 -18.36
CA ALA A 613 11.11 9.66 -19.45
C ALA A 613 10.42 9.73 -20.82
N PHE A 614 9.27 9.07 -20.96
CA PHE A 614 8.50 9.08 -22.20
C PHE A 614 8.01 10.49 -22.57
N VAL A 615 7.56 11.27 -21.60
CA VAL A 615 7.22 12.69 -21.81
C VAL A 615 8.46 13.46 -22.27
N ALA A 616 9.60 13.31 -21.61
CA ALA A 616 10.84 13.99 -21.96
C ALA A 616 11.35 13.64 -23.38
N VAL A 617 11.22 12.39 -23.83
CA VAL A 617 11.56 11.98 -25.21
C VAL A 617 10.67 12.66 -26.27
N ARG A 618 9.40 12.91 -25.95
CA ARG A 618 8.44 13.50 -26.90
C ARG A 618 8.43 15.03 -26.86
N GLY A 619 8.86 15.63 -25.76
CA GLY A 619 8.60 17.03 -25.47
C GLY A 619 7.12 17.26 -25.10
N LEU A 620 6.85 18.38 -24.46
CA LEU A 620 5.52 18.72 -23.94
C LEU A 620 5.19 20.19 -24.19
N ASP A 621 4.01 20.48 -24.76
CA ASP A 621 3.50 21.84 -24.97
C ASP A 621 4.48 22.86 -25.55
N GLY A 622 5.10 22.50 -26.68
CA GLY A 622 6.06 23.36 -27.36
C GLY A 622 7.46 23.35 -26.76
N ASN A 623 7.66 22.74 -25.58
CA ASN A 623 8.98 22.42 -25.08
C ASN A 623 9.58 21.28 -25.92
N PRO A 624 10.80 21.44 -26.44
CA PRO A 624 11.45 20.41 -27.23
C PRO A 624 11.78 19.18 -26.35
N PRO A 625 12.00 18.01 -26.98
CA PRO A 625 12.51 16.84 -26.28
C PRO A 625 13.78 17.13 -25.47
N ASP A 626 13.86 16.56 -24.27
CA ASP A 626 15.06 16.52 -23.44
C ASP A 626 15.53 15.07 -23.28
N PHE A 627 16.46 14.68 -24.14
CA PHE A 627 16.94 13.30 -24.18
C PHE A 627 17.84 12.93 -23.00
N GLN A 628 18.55 13.89 -22.39
CA GLN A 628 19.39 13.57 -21.24
C GLN A 628 18.50 13.27 -20.03
N THR A 629 17.52 14.13 -19.76
CA THR A 629 16.53 13.89 -18.70
C THR A 629 15.76 12.59 -18.93
N ALA A 630 15.37 12.30 -20.18
CA ALA A 630 14.75 11.03 -20.54
C ALA A 630 15.64 9.81 -20.22
N PHE A 631 16.93 9.89 -20.56
CA PHE A 631 17.88 8.82 -20.25
C PHE A 631 18.02 8.62 -18.74
N ASP A 632 18.16 9.69 -17.97
CA ASP A 632 18.30 9.61 -16.51
C ASP A 632 17.08 8.94 -15.87
N TYR A 633 15.87 9.27 -16.32
CA TYR A 633 14.64 8.63 -15.85
C TYR A 633 14.49 7.17 -16.29
N TYR A 634 14.73 6.85 -17.57
CA TYR A 634 14.70 5.45 -18.00
C TYR A 634 15.78 4.62 -17.31
N LYS A 635 16.93 5.23 -17.00
CA LYS A 635 17.99 4.56 -16.25
C LYS A 635 17.53 4.24 -14.82
N LYS A 636 16.91 5.19 -14.11
CA LYS A 636 16.30 4.92 -12.79
C LYS A 636 15.24 3.82 -12.86
N ALA A 637 14.33 3.89 -13.84
CA ALA A 637 13.32 2.85 -14.05
C ALA A 637 13.98 1.48 -14.31
N SER A 638 15.04 1.45 -15.13
CA SER A 638 15.80 0.24 -15.43
C SER A 638 16.56 -0.29 -14.20
N GLU A 639 17.19 0.55 -13.41
CA GLU A 639 17.85 0.18 -12.15
C GLU A 639 16.84 -0.41 -11.14
N GLY A 640 15.60 0.11 -11.12
CA GLY A 640 14.48 -0.43 -10.36
C GLY A 640 13.83 -1.68 -10.96
N GLY A 641 14.28 -2.18 -12.12
CA GLY A 641 13.78 -3.44 -12.70
C GLY A 641 12.70 -3.32 -13.77
N HIS A 642 12.33 -2.10 -14.22
CA HIS A 642 11.31 -1.92 -15.27
C HIS A 642 11.66 -2.72 -16.53
N PRO A 643 10.72 -3.50 -17.12
CA PRO A 643 11.07 -4.44 -18.18
C PRO A 643 11.50 -3.78 -19.51
N SER A 644 10.80 -2.74 -19.95
CA SER A 644 11.00 -2.13 -21.29
C SER A 644 11.78 -0.80 -21.29
N ALA A 645 12.20 -0.31 -20.12
CA ALA A 645 13.01 0.91 -20.02
C ALA A 645 14.40 0.73 -20.68
N PRO A 646 15.10 -0.42 -20.54
CA PRO A 646 16.34 -0.69 -21.29
C PRO A 646 16.18 -0.53 -22.80
N SER A 647 15.12 -1.08 -23.38
CA SER A 647 14.85 -0.99 -24.83
C SER A 647 14.55 0.43 -25.28
N SER A 648 13.97 1.26 -24.40
CA SER A 648 13.76 2.67 -24.68
C SER A 648 15.08 3.43 -24.75
N ILE A 649 16.02 3.14 -23.85
CA ILE A 649 17.40 3.68 -23.88
C ILE A 649 18.13 3.25 -25.17
N ALA A 650 18.08 1.97 -25.51
CA ALA A 650 18.69 1.45 -26.74
C ALA A 650 18.20 2.19 -27.99
N ARG A 651 16.88 2.43 -28.07
CA ARG A 651 16.26 3.16 -29.18
C ARG A 651 16.74 4.62 -29.25
N MET A 652 16.94 5.28 -28.11
CA MET A 652 17.47 6.64 -28.06
C MET A 652 18.91 6.71 -28.58
N ILE A 653 19.76 5.76 -28.18
CA ILE A 653 21.15 5.65 -28.67
C ILE A 653 21.16 5.49 -30.19
N LEU A 654 20.33 4.59 -30.73
CA LEU A 654 20.27 4.31 -32.18
C LEU A 654 19.77 5.49 -33.01
N ARG A 655 18.94 6.35 -32.41
CA ARG A 655 18.44 7.58 -33.03
C ARG A 655 19.42 8.75 -32.90
N GLY A 656 20.58 8.56 -32.27
CA GLY A 656 21.54 9.63 -32.00
C GLY A 656 21.01 10.69 -31.04
N GLN A 657 20.03 10.34 -30.21
CA GLN A 657 19.40 11.25 -29.25
C GLN A 657 20.28 11.52 -28.03
N LEU A 658 21.29 10.67 -27.80
CA LEU A 658 22.27 10.76 -26.70
C LEU A 658 23.70 11.03 -27.21
N GLY A 659 23.83 11.66 -28.37
CA GLY A 659 25.11 11.86 -29.05
C GLY A 659 25.25 10.95 -30.27
N ALA A 660 26.46 10.46 -30.53
CA ALA A 660 26.72 9.59 -31.68
C ALA A 660 26.01 8.23 -31.51
N LYS A 661 25.47 7.70 -32.63
CA LYS A 661 24.92 6.34 -32.69
C LYS A 661 25.98 5.34 -32.23
N ASP A 662 25.64 4.50 -31.26
CA ASP A 662 26.48 3.41 -30.75
C ASP A 662 25.68 2.09 -30.80
N VAL A 663 25.93 1.27 -31.82
CA VAL A 663 25.21 -0.01 -32.00
C VAL A 663 25.57 -1.03 -30.90
N PRO A 664 26.86 -1.27 -30.59
CA PRO A 664 27.22 -2.20 -29.52
C PRO A 664 26.55 -1.87 -28.18
N GLU A 665 26.53 -0.59 -27.78
CA GLU A 665 25.89 -0.19 -26.53
C GLU A 665 24.36 -0.34 -26.59
N ALA A 666 23.72 -0.01 -27.72
CA ALA A 666 22.28 -0.24 -27.88
C ALA A 666 21.91 -1.73 -27.79
N VAL A 667 22.72 -2.62 -28.37
CA VAL A 667 22.52 -4.07 -28.24
C VAL A 667 22.65 -4.50 -26.78
N ARG A 668 23.60 -3.94 -26.01
CA ARG A 668 23.73 -4.23 -24.57
C ARG A 668 22.47 -3.84 -23.78
N TRP A 669 21.88 -2.69 -24.08
CA TRP A 669 20.63 -2.27 -23.43
C TRP A 669 19.43 -3.14 -23.84
N TYR A 670 19.34 -3.53 -25.10
CA TYR A 670 18.32 -4.48 -25.54
C TYR A 670 18.49 -5.87 -24.91
N ASP A 671 19.73 -6.32 -24.67
CA ASP A 671 20.00 -7.57 -23.95
C ASP A 671 19.43 -7.53 -22.53
N ILE A 672 19.60 -6.41 -21.80
CA ILE A 672 19.00 -6.22 -20.46
C ILE A 672 17.46 -6.27 -20.54
N GLY A 673 16.85 -5.66 -21.56
CA GLY A 673 15.40 -5.73 -21.77
C GLY A 673 14.94 -7.17 -22.04
N LEU A 674 15.65 -7.88 -22.92
CA LEU A 674 15.36 -9.28 -23.25
C LEU A 674 15.43 -10.17 -22.01
N GLU A 675 16.47 -10.02 -21.17
CA GLU A 675 16.64 -10.77 -19.93
C GLU A 675 15.47 -10.58 -18.96
N ARG A 676 14.75 -9.45 -19.06
CA ARG A 676 13.54 -9.14 -18.29
C ARG A 676 12.25 -9.50 -18.99
N GLY A 677 12.30 -10.13 -20.17
CA GLY A 677 11.12 -10.55 -20.93
C GLY A 677 10.61 -9.55 -21.96
N ASP A 678 11.35 -8.47 -22.27
CA ASP A 678 10.99 -7.60 -23.40
C ASP A 678 11.35 -8.27 -24.73
N GLY A 679 10.36 -8.86 -25.39
CA GLY A 679 10.51 -9.52 -26.69
C GLY A 679 11.04 -8.59 -27.78
N TRP A 680 10.66 -7.31 -27.77
CA TRP A 680 11.20 -6.34 -28.73
C TRP A 680 12.67 -6.05 -28.49
N GLY A 681 13.14 -6.14 -27.24
CA GLY A 681 14.57 -6.06 -26.92
C GLY A 681 15.35 -7.12 -27.69
N GLY A 682 14.98 -8.39 -27.54
CA GLY A 682 15.68 -9.49 -28.21
C GLY A 682 15.58 -9.44 -29.74
N THR A 683 14.39 -9.15 -30.27
CA THR A 683 14.19 -9.03 -31.72
C THR A 683 15.03 -7.90 -32.31
N ASN A 684 15.04 -6.71 -31.69
CA ASN A 684 15.81 -5.58 -32.20
C ASN A 684 17.32 -5.80 -32.07
N ALA A 685 17.78 -6.42 -30.98
CA ALA A 685 19.19 -6.80 -30.84
C ALA A 685 19.62 -7.78 -31.94
N ALA A 686 18.79 -8.78 -32.26
CA ALA A 686 19.06 -9.72 -33.34
C ALA A 686 19.14 -9.02 -34.71
N VAL A 687 18.20 -8.10 -35.00
CA VAL A 687 18.20 -7.30 -36.24
C VAL A 687 19.49 -6.49 -36.38
N LEU A 688 19.96 -5.85 -35.32
CA LEU A 688 21.19 -5.04 -35.36
C LEU A 688 22.42 -5.91 -35.59
N ILE A 689 22.53 -7.05 -34.90
CA ILE A 689 23.68 -7.96 -35.07
C ILE A 689 23.75 -8.53 -36.51
N LEU A 690 22.60 -8.78 -37.16
CA LEU A 690 22.56 -9.29 -38.53
C LEU A 690 22.90 -8.22 -39.58
N ASN A 691 22.63 -6.94 -39.29
CA ASN A 691 22.74 -5.86 -40.27
C ASN A 691 23.94 -4.91 -40.05
N ASP A 692 24.49 -4.84 -38.83
CA ASP A 692 25.60 -3.98 -38.46
C ASP A 692 26.80 -4.83 -37.96
N ASP A 693 28.01 -4.28 -38.04
CA ASP A 693 29.21 -4.91 -37.46
C ASP A 693 29.26 -4.67 -35.93
N VAL A 694 28.84 -5.68 -35.16
CA VAL A 694 28.87 -5.65 -33.70
C VAL A 694 30.03 -6.50 -33.21
N PRO A 695 31.07 -5.91 -32.56
CA PRO A 695 32.28 -6.64 -32.18
C PRO A 695 31.97 -7.90 -31.36
N GLY A 696 32.43 -9.04 -31.86
CA GLY A 696 32.27 -10.34 -31.20
C GLY A 696 30.85 -10.92 -31.26
N LYS A 697 29.96 -10.40 -32.11
CA LYS A 697 28.62 -10.97 -32.35
C LYS A 697 28.40 -11.22 -33.85
N GLY A 698 27.89 -12.40 -34.19
CA GLY A 698 27.48 -12.80 -35.53
C GLY A 698 26.08 -13.42 -35.54
N GLY A 699 25.72 -14.15 -36.59
CA GLY A 699 24.35 -14.68 -36.71
C GLY A 699 23.99 -15.74 -35.67
N ALA A 700 24.96 -16.44 -35.07
CA ALA A 700 24.71 -17.30 -33.91
C ALA A 700 24.22 -16.49 -32.69
N GLU A 701 24.88 -15.38 -32.37
CA GLU A 701 24.49 -14.47 -31.29
C GLU A 701 23.12 -13.81 -31.56
N ALA A 702 22.82 -13.48 -32.82
CA ALA A 702 21.51 -12.99 -33.22
C ALA A 702 20.44 -14.08 -33.04
N ALA A 703 20.73 -15.32 -33.44
CA ALA A 703 19.81 -16.45 -33.34
C ALA A 703 19.46 -16.79 -31.88
N VAL A 704 20.41 -16.70 -30.94
CA VAL A 704 20.12 -16.87 -29.49
C VAL A 704 19.04 -15.88 -29.04
N ARG A 705 19.19 -14.60 -29.38
CA ARG A 705 18.25 -13.53 -28.99
C ARG A 705 16.90 -13.69 -29.64
N ALA A 706 16.88 -13.99 -30.95
CA ALA A 706 15.66 -14.24 -31.69
C ALA A 706 14.91 -15.48 -31.14
N ALA A 707 15.62 -16.54 -30.77
CA ALA A 707 15.00 -17.73 -30.19
C ALA A 707 14.37 -17.46 -28.81
N LYS A 708 15.03 -16.68 -27.96
CA LYS A 708 14.44 -16.22 -26.69
C LYS A 708 13.22 -15.33 -26.93
N ALA A 709 13.33 -14.33 -27.81
CA ALA A 709 12.23 -13.41 -28.14
C ALA A 709 11.01 -14.11 -28.76
N ALA A 710 11.24 -15.13 -29.59
CA ALA A 710 10.20 -15.93 -30.21
C ALA A 710 9.33 -16.75 -29.24
N ASN A 711 9.71 -16.82 -27.96
CA ASN A 711 8.99 -17.54 -26.91
C ASN A 711 8.41 -16.60 -25.82
N LEU A 712 8.42 -15.29 -26.05
CA LEU A 712 7.80 -14.29 -25.16
C LEU A 712 6.41 -13.89 -25.66
N SER A 713 5.60 -13.28 -24.78
CA SER A 713 4.17 -13.03 -24.99
C SER A 713 3.84 -11.99 -26.07
N ASN A 714 4.78 -11.13 -26.46
CA ASN A 714 4.54 -10.17 -27.54
C ASN A 714 4.57 -10.88 -28.90
N GLU A 715 3.39 -11.22 -29.43
CA GLU A 715 3.26 -12.00 -30.67
C GLU A 715 3.89 -11.33 -31.90
N GLU A 716 3.86 -10.00 -31.99
CA GLU A 716 4.48 -9.28 -33.11
C GLU A 716 6.01 -9.41 -33.07
N ALA A 717 6.61 -9.15 -31.91
CA ALA A 717 8.04 -9.33 -31.70
C ALA A 717 8.46 -10.79 -31.90
N ALA A 718 7.65 -11.74 -31.41
CA ALA A 718 7.90 -13.17 -31.52
C ALA A 718 7.81 -13.65 -32.97
N ALA A 719 6.81 -13.21 -33.73
CA ALA A 719 6.68 -13.51 -35.16
C ALA A 719 7.88 -12.97 -35.94
N LYS A 720 8.30 -11.72 -35.67
CA LYS A 720 9.47 -11.15 -36.32
C LYS A 720 10.75 -11.89 -35.95
N ALA A 721 10.90 -12.30 -34.69
CA ALA A 721 12.03 -13.11 -34.26
C ALA A 721 12.12 -14.45 -35.00
N ARG A 722 10.97 -15.13 -35.19
CA ARG A 722 10.90 -16.39 -35.96
C ARG A 722 11.26 -16.19 -37.43
N GLU A 723 10.88 -15.06 -38.03
CA GLU A 723 11.27 -14.70 -39.40
C GLU A 723 12.80 -14.59 -39.51
N LEU A 724 13.46 -13.87 -38.58
CA LEU A 724 14.91 -13.69 -38.59
C LEU A 724 15.67 -15.02 -38.53
N LEU A 725 15.16 -16.01 -37.80
CA LEU A 725 15.77 -17.35 -37.75
C LEU A 725 15.75 -18.06 -39.10
N GLY A 726 14.86 -17.68 -40.03
CA GLY A 726 14.76 -18.25 -41.37
C GLY A 726 15.96 -17.91 -42.26
N ASP A 727 16.60 -16.77 -42.02
CA ASP A 727 17.69 -16.24 -42.84
C ASP A 727 19.09 -16.65 -42.33
N ILE A 728 19.16 -17.27 -41.15
CA ILE A 728 20.42 -17.64 -40.48
C ILE A 728 20.87 -19.05 -40.92
N PRO A 729 22.16 -19.25 -41.31
CA PRO A 729 22.66 -20.56 -41.73
C PRO A 729 22.52 -21.63 -40.65
N ALA A 730 22.24 -22.88 -41.07
CA ALA A 730 22.04 -24.01 -40.16
C ALA A 730 23.21 -24.26 -39.19
N SER A 731 24.47 -24.00 -39.63
CA SER A 731 25.66 -24.10 -38.77
C SER A 731 25.62 -23.08 -37.63
N GLU A 732 25.16 -21.86 -37.89
CA GLU A 732 25.05 -20.80 -36.89
C GLU A 732 23.85 -21.01 -35.96
N LEU A 733 22.73 -21.52 -36.48
CA LEU A 733 21.62 -22.02 -35.64
C LEU A 733 22.09 -23.15 -34.71
N GLY A 734 22.97 -24.02 -35.19
CA GLY A 734 23.62 -25.06 -34.37
C GLY A 734 24.50 -24.47 -33.26
N MET A 735 25.30 -23.44 -33.58
CA MET A 735 26.11 -22.73 -32.58
C MET A 735 25.21 -22.06 -31.54
N ALA A 736 24.15 -21.37 -31.97
CA ALA A 736 23.19 -20.72 -31.10
C ALA A 736 22.51 -21.71 -30.14
N LEU A 737 22.16 -22.91 -30.62
CA LEU A 737 21.62 -23.97 -29.77
C LEU A 737 22.63 -24.38 -28.70
N GLN A 738 23.89 -24.61 -29.09
CA GLN A 738 24.96 -24.98 -28.16
C GLN A 738 25.25 -23.84 -27.16
N MET A 739 25.16 -22.59 -27.58
CA MET A 739 25.30 -21.42 -26.69
C MET A 739 24.18 -21.36 -25.65
N LEU A 740 22.91 -21.51 -26.07
CA LEU A 740 21.78 -21.57 -25.13
C LEU A 740 21.90 -22.74 -24.15
N LEU A 741 22.32 -23.92 -24.61
CA LEU A 741 22.55 -25.06 -23.73
C LEU A 741 23.65 -24.80 -22.71
N LYS A 742 24.70 -24.08 -23.11
CA LYS A 742 25.76 -23.65 -22.19
C LYS A 742 25.26 -22.62 -21.17
N GLU A 743 24.40 -21.68 -21.57
CA GLU A 743 23.71 -20.76 -20.65
C GLU A 743 22.82 -21.52 -19.66
N LEU A 744 22.20 -22.62 -20.10
CA LEU A 744 21.44 -23.56 -19.26
C LEU A 744 22.34 -24.52 -18.45
N GLY A 745 23.64 -24.22 -18.33
CA GLY A 745 24.58 -25.01 -17.53
C GLY A 745 25.00 -26.36 -18.13
N GLN A 746 24.57 -26.70 -19.35
CA GLN A 746 24.93 -27.95 -19.99
C GLN A 746 26.36 -27.92 -20.54
N GLN A 747 27.06 -29.05 -20.42
CA GLN A 747 28.41 -29.21 -20.97
C GLN A 747 28.35 -29.56 -22.46
N VAL A 748 28.52 -28.54 -23.31
CA VAL A 748 28.57 -28.69 -24.78
C VAL A 748 29.70 -27.85 -25.37
N THR A 749 30.26 -28.31 -26.48
CA THR A 749 31.18 -27.51 -27.31
C THR A 749 30.36 -26.64 -28.26
N VAL A 750 30.77 -25.38 -28.45
CA VAL A 750 30.15 -24.46 -29.41
C VAL A 750 30.95 -24.48 -30.70
N ASP A 751 30.51 -25.29 -31.66
CA ASP A 751 31.17 -25.52 -32.96
C ASP A 751 30.19 -25.56 -34.15
N GLY A 752 28.88 -25.50 -33.89
CA GLY A 752 27.81 -25.57 -34.89
C GLY A 752 27.44 -26.98 -35.32
N ALA A 753 28.19 -27.99 -34.91
CA ALA A 753 27.96 -29.38 -35.24
C ALA A 753 27.00 -30.03 -34.23
N VAL A 754 25.71 -30.04 -34.54
CA VAL A 754 24.68 -30.66 -33.70
C VAL A 754 24.73 -32.19 -33.82
N GLY A 755 25.51 -32.82 -32.93
CA GLY A 755 25.65 -34.27 -32.82
C GLY A 755 24.86 -34.88 -31.65
N PRO A 756 25.01 -36.20 -31.39
CA PRO A 756 24.32 -36.90 -30.30
C PRO A 756 24.51 -36.26 -28.91
N GLN A 757 25.70 -35.71 -28.62
CA GLN A 757 25.98 -35.04 -27.35
C GLN A 757 25.13 -33.78 -27.16
N THR A 758 25.00 -32.94 -28.20
CA THR A 758 24.16 -31.73 -28.15
C THR A 758 22.68 -32.08 -27.98
N LEU A 759 22.20 -33.12 -28.67
CA LEU A 759 20.81 -33.56 -28.55
C LEU A 759 20.50 -34.15 -27.17
N GLN A 760 21.43 -34.92 -26.60
CA GLN A 760 21.30 -35.42 -25.22
C GLN A 760 21.34 -34.29 -24.18
N ALA A 761 22.15 -33.26 -24.40
CA ALA A 761 22.16 -32.07 -23.54
C ALA A 761 20.83 -31.30 -23.61
N LEU A 762 20.24 -31.16 -24.81
CA LEU A 762 18.92 -30.54 -24.98
C LEU A 762 17.80 -31.37 -24.32
N GLU A 763 17.84 -32.69 -24.49
CA GLU A 763 16.90 -33.59 -23.81
C GLU A 763 17.02 -33.46 -22.29
N ARG A 764 18.24 -33.48 -21.74
CA ARG A 764 18.48 -33.30 -20.30
C ARG A 764 17.95 -31.95 -19.80
N ALA A 765 18.30 -30.85 -20.47
CA ALA A 765 17.83 -29.52 -20.10
C ALA A 765 16.29 -29.42 -20.13
N SER A 766 15.64 -30.08 -21.10
CA SER A 766 14.18 -30.13 -21.15
C SER A 766 13.55 -30.93 -20.01
N GLN A 767 14.18 -32.04 -19.61
CA GLN A 767 13.74 -32.83 -18.46
C GLN A 767 13.91 -32.04 -17.15
N GLU A 768 15.03 -31.35 -16.98
CA GLU A 768 15.28 -30.44 -15.85
C GLU A 768 14.22 -29.32 -15.78
N ALA A 769 13.74 -28.85 -16.94
CA ALA A 769 12.68 -27.85 -17.05
C ALA A 769 11.24 -28.42 -16.98
N GLY A 770 11.07 -29.74 -16.84
CA GLY A 770 9.74 -30.38 -16.86
C GLY A 770 9.01 -30.32 -18.20
N ILE A 771 9.72 -30.07 -19.31
CA ILE A 771 9.14 -30.00 -20.66
C ILE A 771 9.38 -31.33 -21.38
N ALA A 772 8.32 -31.90 -21.94
CA ALA A 772 8.42 -33.12 -22.74
C ALA A 772 9.31 -32.90 -23.98
N TYR A 773 10.41 -33.65 -24.06
CA TYR A 773 11.32 -33.59 -25.20
C TYR A 773 10.65 -34.15 -26.46
N ARG A 774 10.73 -33.39 -27.56
CA ARG A 774 10.34 -33.84 -28.90
C ARG A 774 11.51 -33.63 -29.84
N ALA A 775 12.06 -34.72 -30.35
CA ALA A 775 13.16 -34.65 -31.32
C ALA A 775 12.68 -33.98 -32.62
N ALA A 776 13.25 -32.83 -32.92
CA ALA A 776 13.03 -32.11 -34.17
C ALA A 776 14.20 -32.33 -35.14
N ASN A 777 13.92 -32.35 -36.45
CA ASN A 777 14.96 -32.42 -37.48
C ASN A 777 15.39 -31.03 -37.96
N ASP A 778 14.49 -30.05 -37.95
CA ASP A 778 14.79 -28.66 -38.32
C ASP A 778 15.66 -28.00 -37.22
N PRO A 779 16.85 -27.45 -37.56
CA PRO A 779 17.67 -26.68 -36.64
C PRO A 779 16.91 -25.52 -35.96
N ARG A 780 15.96 -24.88 -36.65
CA ARG A 780 15.17 -23.78 -36.09
C ARG A 780 14.21 -24.27 -35.02
N GLU A 781 13.52 -25.38 -35.25
CA GLU A 781 12.62 -25.98 -34.26
C GLU A 781 13.38 -26.40 -33.00
N ARG A 782 14.59 -26.96 -33.14
CA ARG A 782 15.45 -27.29 -31.98
C ARG A 782 15.83 -26.05 -31.19
N LEU A 783 16.21 -24.97 -31.88
CA LEU A 783 16.61 -23.73 -31.25
C LEU A 783 15.44 -23.04 -30.55
N LEU A 784 14.26 -22.99 -31.18
CA LEU A 784 13.03 -22.47 -30.57
C LEU A 784 12.64 -23.27 -29.34
N PHE A 785 12.75 -24.60 -29.40
CA PHE A 785 12.53 -25.47 -28.25
C PHE A 785 13.53 -25.19 -27.12
N ALA A 786 14.80 -24.99 -27.42
CA ALA A 786 15.80 -24.58 -26.43
C ALA A 786 15.47 -23.21 -25.80
N GLY A 787 14.96 -22.26 -26.59
CA GLY A 787 14.45 -20.98 -26.09
C GLY A 787 13.27 -21.13 -25.13
N ARG A 788 12.34 -22.06 -25.40
CA ARG A 788 11.25 -22.41 -24.48
C ARG A 788 11.78 -23.01 -23.18
N VAL A 789 12.74 -23.94 -23.27
CA VAL A 789 13.41 -24.53 -22.10
C VAL A 789 14.12 -23.47 -21.28
N TYR A 790 14.77 -22.49 -21.93
CA TYR A 790 15.42 -21.37 -21.26
C TYR A 790 14.44 -20.59 -20.38
N TRP A 791 13.30 -20.17 -20.93
CA TRP A 791 12.30 -19.40 -20.17
C TRP A 791 11.60 -20.20 -19.08
N ALA A 792 11.46 -21.52 -19.23
CA ALA A 792 10.94 -22.37 -18.17
C ALA A 792 11.89 -22.48 -16.96
N GLN A 793 13.21 -22.40 -17.18
CA GLN A 793 14.20 -22.38 -16.10
C GLN A 793 14.51 -20.96 -15.59
N ASN A 794 14.22 -19.93 -16.37
CA ASN A 794 14.49 -18.52 -16.07
C ASN A 794 13.22 -17.69 -16.26
N PRO A 795 12.18 -17.88 -15.42
CA PRO A 795 10.87 -17.26 -15.65
C PRO A 795 10.96 -15.73 -15.67
N VAL A 796 10.24 -15.13 -16.61
CA VAL A 796 10.04 -13.68 -16.66
C VAL A 796 9.12 -13.27 -15.51
N ARG A 797 9.37 -12.08 -14.96
CA ARG A 797 8.48 -11.41 -14.00
C ARG A 797 7.18 -10.96 -14.68
N PHE A 798 6.22 -11.86 -14.84
CA PHE A 798 4.93 -11.56 -15.48
C PHE A 798 4.13 -10.49 -14.74
N ASP A 799 4.36 -10.35 -13.44
CA ASP A 799 3.74 -9.35 -12.59
C ASP A 799 4.26 -7.92 -12.81
N LEU A 800 5.30 -7.74 -13.66
CA LEU A 800 5.85 -6.44 -14.04
C LEU A 800 5.41 -5.95 -15.44
N PHE A 801 4.58 -6.72 -16.17
CA PHE A 801 4.17 -6.40 -17.54
C PHE A 801 2.74 -5.87 -17.67
#